data_AF-A0A2N1SF31-F1
#
_entry.id   AF-A0A2N1SF31-F1
#
_cell.length_a   1.000
_cell.length_b   1.000
_cell.length_c   1.000
_cell.angle_alpha   90.00
_cell.angle_beta   90.00
_cell.angle_gamma   90.00
#
_symmetry.space_group_name_H-M   'P 1'
#
loop_
_entity.id
_entity.type
_entity.pdbx_description
1 polymer ?
#
loop_
_entity_poly.entity_id
_entity_poly.type
_entity_poly.pdbx_seq_one_letter_code
_entity_poly.pdbx_strand_id
1 'polypeptide(L)'
;MTTSRLCSDSPIRLRARRKGLLISALALALASAVPSFADTTSRDAALCASLVNSARDALAAGYAGAAVTLLDEALSFVPSDPDANYLRALLGLSGGESLSSAAGSLERALAGGGFRLYKAEDARLLYAAILARTRRPEDALRFVSDMPPSAEALYVESIARLALGDDAGSRSAALASLRRYPVDPRPLIAWLRSTKRPFSSAGDAELVSAGFAALAAIKEIDPDALIALAPYASSVNESRLLVREYRAIGRSSADATVLALEYGLVDEDRAVGEMLSGRYAATEESIRTLYALLSSGESRAFFVKAFSSFSGEIARDEDRDGIPESTTLYASGQPAAWALDVNQDGEPEIESSFLSGVPRTMKAVSGSVTVTIRYGSWPYADTLEYADDSGTRTYSLGPAVMPVPLVSMESMTGAPGGPYFVFRGDLPLPTETRAVSLAYASRRIGPGIETVELFEGQPARTWWQDAYRRIGYAVYRGGMPIEETVDADGDGRYESRRIWRRGEDGIPAPAYYETDLDGDGFFEYREGLGVPRSQSWDYDGDGSADMSLETRADGTVLYRYTSPRGRVIEAVYRNGRIEGVMEDGKTVPLVPDSGGLVVWIGKKPFDFGAVMPPEGRGSRNGALYAVFSISGVSYAQVLD
;
A
#
# COMPACT_ATOMS: atom_id res chain seq x y z
N MET A 1 -42.92 -31.31 23.18
CA MET A 1 -42.36 -32.45 22.42
C MET A 1 -40.85 -32.25 22.42
N THR A 2 -40.12 -32.41 23.52
CA THR A 2 -39.81 -33.66 24.26
C THR A 2 -39.35 -34.79 23.35
N THR A 3 -38.02 -35.00 23.29
CA THR A 3 -37.26 -36.25 23.56
C THR A 3 -35.80 -36.02 23.13
N SER A 4 -34.86 -35.79 24.05
CA SER A 4 -34.00 -36.78 24.77
C SER A 4 -33.00 -37.49 23.84
N ARG A 5 -31.68 -37.21 23.95
CA ARG A 5 -30.64 -37.99 24.71
C ARG A 5 -30.53 -39.46 24.23
N LEU A 6 -29.38 -40.11 24.04
CA LEU A 6 -28.04 -40.02 24.61
C LEU A 6 -27.05 -40.89 23.79
N CYS A 7 -25.76 -40.60 23.95
CA CYS A 7 -24.61 -41.42 23.58
C CYS A 7 -24.58 -42.80 24.25
N SER A 8 -23.80 -43.72 23.67
CA SER A 8 -22.75 -44.55 24.34
C SER A 8 -22.71 -45.98 23.78
N ASP A 9 -21.59 -46.35 23.15
CA ASP A 9 -20.72 -47.48 23.56
C ASP A 9 -19.82 -47.93 22.39
N SER A 10 -18.51 -47.79 22.61
CA SER A 10 -17.45 -48.55 21.94
C SER A 10 -17.25 -49.89 22.68
N PRO A 11 -16.23 -50.75 22.43
CA PRO A 11 -15.41 -51.05 21.25
C PRO A 11 -15.30 -52.58 20.99
N ILE A 12 -14.97 -53.05 19.77
CA ILE A 12 -14.34 -54.39 19.61
C ILE A 12 -13.23 -54.35 18.54
N ARG A 13 -12.00 -54.64 18.98
CA ARG A 13 -10.85 -55.00 18.15
C ARG A 13 -11.05 -56.39 17.55
N LEU A 14 -10.81 -56.56 16.24
CA LEU A 14 -10.46 -57.87 15.67
C LEU A 14 -9.33 -57.71 14.65
N ARG A 15 -8.17 -58.29 15.01
CA ARG A 15 -7.09 -58.66 14.09
C ARG A 15 -7.58 -59.84 13.25
N ALA A 16 -7.47 -59.74 11.93
CA ALA A 16 -7.33 -60.91 11.06
C ALA A 16 -6.22 -60.65 10.03
N ARG A 17 -5.33 -61.62 9.97
CA ARG A 17 -4.09 -61.66 9.22
C ARG A 17 -4.31 -62.61 8.04
N ARG A 18 -3.71 -62.26 6.89
CA ARG A 18 -3.11 -63.14 5.85
C ARG A 18 -3.80 -63.24 4.47
N LYS A 19 -3.01 -62.71 3.52
CA LYS A 19 -2.42 -63.35 2.32
C LYS A 19 -3.30 -63.48 1.08
N GLY A 20 -2.80 -62.90 -0.01
CA GLY A 20 -3.09 -63.32 -1.37
C GLY A 20 -2.56 -62.36 -2.43
N LEU A 21 -1.28 -62.55 -2.82
CA LEU A 21 -0.69 -62.35 -4.16
C LEU A 21 -0.93 -61.04 -4.96
N LEU A 22 0.14 -60.24 -5.18
CA LEU A 22 1.04 -60.27 -6.35
C LEU A 22 0.38 -59.68 -7.61
N ILE A 23 0.69 -58.41 -7.95
CA ILE A 23 1.06 -57.95 -9.31
C ILE A 23 1.88 -56.63 -9.19
N SER A 24 3.08 -56.67 -9.79
CA SER A 24 3.88 -55.56 -10.33
C SER A 24 4.69 -54.64 -9.41
N ALA A 25 5.91 -55.11 -9.13
CA ALA A 25 7.09 -54.28 -8.98
C ALA A 25 7.50 -53.68 -10.33
N LEU A 26 7.42 -52.34 -10.47
CA LEU A 26 8.23 -51.54 -11.40
C LEU A 26 8.12 -50.04 -11.06
N ALA A 27 8.59 -49.60 -9.89
CA ALA A 27 8.65 -48.16 -9.58
C ALA A 27 9.70 -47.73 -8.55
N LEU A 28 10.55 -48.62 -8.03
CA LEU A 28 11.41 -48.25 -6.89
C LEU A 28 12.79 -48.91 -6.95
N ALA A 29 13.54 -48.69 -8.04
CA ALA A 29 14.98 -48.95 -8.10
C ALA A 29 15.60 -48.30 -9.35
N LEU A 30 15.61 -46.97 -9.39
CA LEU A 30 16.51 -46.14 -10.21
C LEU A 30 16.53 -44.70 -9.65
N ALA A 31 16.65 -44.60 -8.32
CA ALA A 31 17.01 -43.37 -7.62
C ALA A 31 18.47 -43.51 -7.13
N SER A 32 19.38 -43.55 -8.09
CA SER A 32 20.82 -43.32 -7.91
C SER A 32 21.48 -43.07 -9.26
N ALA A 33 20.83 -42.21 -10.04
CA ALA A 33 21.53 -41.31 -10.93
C ALA A 33 21.04 -39.93 -10.51
N VAL A 34 21.82 -39.24 -9.69
CA VAL A 34 21.69 -37.79 -9.52
C VAL A 34 21.74 -37.24 -10.94
N PRO A 35 20.64 -36.71 -11.52
CA PRO A 35 20.84 -35.83 -12.64
C PRO A 35 21.64 -34.69 -12.04
N SER A 36 22.86 -34.48 -12.54
CA SER A 36 23.52 -33.20 -12.43
C SER A 36 22.45 -32.12 -12.51
N PHE A 37 22.39 -31.20 -11.55
CA PHE A 37 21.66 -29.95 -11.72
C PHE A 37 22.11 -29.36 -13.06
N ALA A 38 21.34 -29.64 -14.12
CA ALA A 38 21.41 -28.87 -15.34
C ALA A 38 21.00 -27.48 -14.87
N ASP A 39 21.97 -26.58 -14.90
CA ASP A 39 21.95 -25.21 -14.44
C ASP A 39 20.56 -24.60 -14.63
N THR A 40 19.81 -24.44 -13.54
CA THR A 40 18.42 -23.93 -13.56
C THR A 40 18.34 -22.62 -14.32
N THR A 41 19.38 -21.80 -14.18
CA THR A 41 19.61 -20.57 -14.95
C THR A 41 19.59 -20.79 -16.46
N SER A 42 20.28 -21.82 -16.96
CA SER A 42 20.35 -22.13 -18.40
C SER A 42 19.01 -22.59 -18.95
N ARG A 43 18.25 -23.35 -18.15
CA ARG A 43 16.90 -23.80 -18.49
C ARG A 43 15.93 -22.63 -18.51
N ASP A 44 15.95 -21.79 -17.49
CA ASP A 44 15.07 -20.62 -17.36
C ASP A 44 15.34 -19.61 -18.48
N ALA A 45 16.61 -19.40 -18.83
CA ALA A 45 17.01 -18.59 -19.98
C ALA A 45 16.51 -19.18 -21.32
N ALA A 46 16.56 -20.50 -21.51
CA ALA A 46 16.05 -21.14 -22.72
C ALA A 46 14.51 -21.07 -22.82
N LEU A 47 13.81 -21.25 -21.69
CA LEU A 47 12.36 -21.11 -21.62
C LEU A 47 11.93 -19.67 -21.90
N CYS A 48 12.56 -18.69 -21.25
CA CYS A 48 12.34 -17.26 -21.49
C CYS A 48 12.53 -16.93 -22.98
N ALA A 49 13.65 -17.36 -23.59
CA ALA A 49 13.92 -17.15 -25.01
C ALA A 49 12.85 -17.75 -25.93
N SER A 50 12.35 -18.95 -25.61
CA SER A 50 11.28 -19.59 -26.36
C SER A 50 9.97 -18.80 -26.25
N LEU A 51 9.61 -18.35 -25.04
CA LEU A 51 8.38 -17.59 -24.80
C LEU A 51 8.42 -16.22 -25.47
N VAL A 52 9.57 -15.53 -25.46
CA VAL A 52 9.74 -14.24 -26.17
C VAL A 52 9.55 -14.41 -27.68
N ASN A 53 10.08 -15.48 -28.28
CA ASN A 53 9.85 -15.75 -29.70
C ASN A 53 8.37 -16.08 -29.99
N SER A 54 7.73 -16.90 -29.15
CA SER A 54 6.29 -17.15 -29.26
C SER A 54 5.45 -15.88 -29.13
N ALA A 55 5.84 -14.94 -28.26
CA ALA A 55 5.17 -13.65 -28.13
C ALA A 55 5.27 -12.81 -29.40
N ARG A 56 6.43 -12.83 -30.07
CA ARG A 56 6.62 -12.17 -31.37
C ARG A 56 5.76 -12.78 -32.47
N ASP A 57 5.68 -14.11 -32.51
CA ASP A 57 4.84 -14.82 -33.49
C ASP A 57 3.35 -14.54 -33.24
N ALA A 58 2.92 -14.52 -31.97
CA ALA A 58 1.57 -14.14 -31.57
C ALA A 58 1.24 -12.69 -31.99
N LEU A 59 2.18 -11.76 -31.80
CA LEU A 59 2.02 -10.37 -32.22
C LEU A 59 1.91 -10.25 -33.74
N ALA A 60 2.76 -10.97 -34.49
CA ALA A 60 2.69 -11.00 -35.96
C ALA A 60 1.36 -11.56 -36.48
N ALA A 61 0.73 -12.46 -35.71
CA ALA A 61 -0.61 -12.99 -35.98
C ALA A 61 -1.77 -12.10 -35.47
N GLY A 62 -1.47 -10.95 -34.85
CA GLY A 62 -2.47 -10.00 -34.35
C GLY A 62 -3.00 -10.30 -32.95
N TYR A 63 -2.41 -11.24 -32.22
CA TYR A 63 -2.83 -11.64 -30.87
C TYR A 63 -2.04 -10.90 -29.77
N ALA A 64 -2.21 -9.58 -29.68
CA ALA A 64 -1.48 -8.74 -28.73
C ALA A 64 -1.65 -9.16 -27.26
N GLY A 65 -2.87 -9.51 -26.83
CA GLY A 65 -3.13 -9.96 -25.46
C GLY A 65 -2.40 -11.27 -25.11
N ALA A 66 -2.34 -12.22 -26.05
CA ALA A 66 -1.60 -13.47 -25.86
C ALA A 66 -0.08 -13.22 -25.79
N ALA A 67 0.42 -12.27 -26.60
CA ALA A 67 1.83 -11.86 -26.55
C ALA A 67 2.19 -11.28 -25.17
N VAL A 68 1.32 -10.46 -24.57
CA VAL A 68 1.52 -9.94 -23.20
C VAL A 68 1.62 -11.09 -22.19
N THR A 69 0.67 -12.03 -22.20
CA THR A 69 0.71 -13.19 -21.27
C THR A 69 1.98 -14.01 -21.41
N LEU A 70 2.44 -14.26 -22.64
CA LEU A 70 3.68 -15.00 -22.90
C LEU A 70 4.92 -14.25 -22.38
N LEU A 71 4.92 -12.91 -22.46
CA LEU A 71 6.02 -12.08 -21.93
C LEU A 71 6.01 -12.04 -20.41
N ASP A 72 4.84 -11.92 -19.77
CA ASP A 72 4.73 -11.98 -18.31
C ASP A 72 5.21 -13.34 -17.78
N GLU A 73 4.87 -14.43 -18.48
CA GLU A 73 5.40 -15.76 -18.18
C GLU A 73 6.92 -15.82 -18.39
N ALA A 74 7.45 -15.27 -19.49
CA ALA A 74 8.89 -15.22 -19.74
C ALA A 74 9.66 -14.47 -18.64
N LEU A 75 9.09 -13.35 -18.17
CA LEU A 75 9.65 -12.51 -17.12
C LEU A 75 9.54 -13.15 -15.73
N SER A 76 8.62 -14.11 -15.52
CA SER A 76 8.58 -14.90 -14.29
C SER A 76 9.80 -15.85 -14.15
N PHE A 77 10.38 -16.28 -15.29
CA PHE A 77 11.61 -17.08 -15.33
C PHE A 77 12.87 -16.22 -15.28
N VAL A 78 12.92 -15.15 -16.10
CA VAL A 78 14.07 -14.23 -16.17
C VAL A 78 13.58 -12.78 -16.10
N PRO A 79 13.42 -12.21 -14.90
CA PRO A 79 12.86 -10.87 -14.72
C PRO A 79 13.66 -9.74 -15.39
N SER A 80 14.95 -9.98 -15.64
CA SER A 80 15.88 -9.01 -16.26
C SER A 80 16.15 -9.26 -17.74
N ASP A 81 15.40 -10.14 -18.43
CA ASP A 81 15.63 -10.37 -19.86
C ASP A 81 15.34 -9.07 -20.67
N PRO A 82 16.30 -8.60 -21.48
CA PRO A 82 16.20 -7.31 -22.14
C PRO A 82 15.15 -7.28 -23.26
N ASP A 83 15.05 -8.35 -24.04
CA ASP A 83 14.14 -8.42 -25.19
C ASP A 83 12.69 -8.58 -24.71
N ALA A 84 12.47 -9.38 -23.67
CA ALA A 84 11.17 -9.56 -23.03
C ALA A 84 10.64 -8.24 -22.45
N ASN A 85 11.45 -7.55 -21.65
CA ASN A 85 11.08 -6.29 -21.02
C ASN A 85 10.84 -5.18 -22.05
N TYR A 86 11.67 -5.08 -23.10
CA TYR A 86 11.48 -4.09 -24.16
C TYR A 86 10.19 -4.34 -24.96
N LEU A 87 9.93 -5.58 -25.37
CA LEU A 87 8.69 -5.91 -26.08
C LEU A 87 7.46 -5.71 -25.19
N ARG A 88 7.58 -6.01 -23.89
CA ARG A 88 6.51 -5.80 -22.91
C ARG A 88 6.18 -4.32 -22.74
N ALA A 89 7.18 -3.45 -22.72
CA ALA A 89 6.99 -2.00 -22.71
C ALA A 89 6.28 -1.50 -23.97
N LEU A 90 6.72 -1.94 -25.16
CA LEU A 90 6.07 -1.58 -26.43
C LEU A 90 4.59 -2.00 -26.46
N LEU A 91 4.29 -3.22 -26.04
CA LEU A 91 2.92 -3.72 -26.01
C LEU A 91 2.08 -2.99 -24.96
N GLY A 92 2.63 -2.74 -23.77
CA GLY A 92 1.96 -1.96 -22.72
C GLY A 92 1.57 -0.58 -23.20
N LEU A 93 2.50 0.17 -23.82
CA LEU A 93 2.23 1.48 -24.40
C LEU A 93 1.14 1.43 -25.49
N SER A 94 1.16 0.41 -26.35
CA SER A 94 0.12 0.24 -27.37
C SER A 94 -1.25 -0.18 -26.81
N GLY A 95 -1.26 -0.80 -25.63
CA GLY A 95 -2.44 -1.31 -24.93
C GLY A 95 -3.06 -0.33 -23.93
N GLY A 96 -2.45 0.85 -23.74
CA GLY A 96 -2.92 1.87 -22.81
C GLY A 96 -2.47 1.68 -21.35
N GLU A 97 -1.39 0.92 -21.11
CA GLU A 97 -0.76 0.87 -19.78
C GLU A 97 -0.06 2.20 -19.44
N SER A 98 0.14 2.46 -18.14
CA SER A 98 0.81 3.65 -17.64
C SER A 98 2.25 3.77 -18.17
N LEU A 99 2.72 5.00 -18.37
CA LEU A 99 4.11 5.27 -18.72
C LEU A 99 5.05 4.80 -17.60
N SER A 100 4.61 4.83 -16.35
CA SER A 100 5.34 4.27 -15.20
C SER A 100 5.66 2.78 -15.38
N SER A 101 4.67 1.96 -15.76
CA SER A 101 4.86 0.52 -16.06
C SER A 101 5.86 0.29 -17.20
N ALA A 102 5.73 1.05 -18.28
CA ALA A 102 6.62 0.96 -19.44
C ALA A 102 8.05 1.40 -19.08
N ALA A 103 8.21 2.47 -18.31
CA ALA A 103 9.49 2.96 -17.81
C ALA A 103 10.19 1.89 -16.95
N GLY A 104 9.49 1.30 -15.98
CA GLY A 104 10.05 0.24 -15.12
C GLY A 104 10.45 -1.02 -15.90
N SER A 105 9.76 -1.33 -17.00
CA SER A 105 10.17 -2.40 -17.92
C SER A 105 11.42 -2.02 -18.71
N LEU A 106 11.50 -0.81 -19.26
CA LEU A 106 12.68 -0.34 -19.99
C LEU A 106 13.92 -0.19 -19.11
N GLU A 107 13.78 0.25 -17.86
CA GLU A 107 14.87 0.29 -16.88
C GLU A 107 15.45 -1.11 -16.65
N ARG A 108 14.60 -2.11 -16.45
CA ARG A 108 15.01 -3.51 -16.33
C ARG A 108 15.67 -4.03 -17.62
N ALA A 109 15.15 -3.65 -18.78
CA ALA A 109 15.72 -4.06 -20.07
C ALA A 109 17.14 -3.50 -20.26
N LEU A 110 17.33 -2.20 -20.00
CA LEU A 110 18.61 -1.50 -20.14
C LEU A 110 19.62 -1.97 -19.08
N ALA A 111 19.17 -2.25 -17.85
CA ALA A 111 20.02 -2.79 -16.79
C ALA A 111 20.46 -4.25 -17.06
N GLY A 112 19.57 -5.08 -17.63
CA GLY A 112 19.88 -6.45 -18.02
C GLY A 112 20.93 -6.53 -19.12
N GLY A 113 20.85 -5.64 -20.12
CA GLY A 113 21.77 -5.60 -21.26
C GLY A 113 21.74 -6.88 -22.11
N GLY A 114 22.53 -6.93 -23.18
CA GLY A 114 22.65 -8.16 -23.99
C GLY A 114 21.45 -8.49 -24.88
N PHE A 115 20.80 -7.46 -25.45
CA PHE A 115 19.70 -7.61 -26.41
C PHE A 115 20.08 -8.54 -27.57
N ARG A 116 19.18 -9.48 -27.90
CA ARG A 116 19.38 -10.47 -28.97
C ARG A 116 18.49 -10.20 -30.18
N LEU A 117 17.27 -9.71 -29.93
CA LEU A 117 16.23 -9.53 -30.94
C LEU A 117 16.03 -8.06 -31.31
N TYR A 118 16.26 -7.17 -30.36
CA TYR A 118 16.09 -5.72 -30.53
C TYR A 118 17.41 -4.97 -30.36
N LYS A 119 17.43 -3.68 -30.68
CA LYS A 119 18.61 -2.85 -30.43
C LYS A 119 18.48 -2.14 -29.09
N ALA A 120 19.57 -2.13 -28.33
CA ALA A 120 19.66 -1.36 -27.09
C ALA A 120 19.40 0.14 -27.33
N GLU A 121 19.77 0.66 -28.50
CA GLU A 121 19.53 2.05 -28.91
C GLU A 121 18.03 2.36 -29.03
N ASP A 122 17.22 1.44 -29.54
CA ASP A 122 15.77 1.63 -29.68
C ASP A 122 15.09 1.65 -28.29
N ALA A 123 15.52 0.77 -27.38
CA ALA A 123 15.07 0.78 -25.98
C ALA A 123 15.48 2.06 -25.24
N ARG A 124 16.73 2.50 -25.46
CA ARG A 124 17.28 3.73 -24.88
C ARG A 124 16.51 4.96 -25.35
N LEU A 125 16.18 5.03 -26.65
CA LEU A 125 15.47 6.15 -27.23
C LEU A 125 14.01 6.20 -26.77
N LEU A 126 13.33 5.05 -26.72
CA LEU A 126 11.98 4.96 -26.16
C LEU A 126 11.95 5.37 -24.69
N TYR A 127 12.92 4.92 -23.89
CA TYR A 127 13.03 5.32 -22.49
C TYR A 127 13.29 6.81 -22.34
N ALA A 128 14.18 7.40 -23.16
CA ALA A 128 14.41 8.85 -23.18
C ALA A 128 13.14 9.64 -23.53
N ALA A 129 12.33 9.15 -24.47
CA ALA A 129 11.05 9.76 -24.81
C ALA A 129 10.05 9.71 -23.64
N ILE A 130 9.99 8.60 -22.90
CA ILE A 130 9.18 8.52 -21.69
C ILE A 130 9.69 9.49 -20.64
N LEU A 131 11.00 9.53 -20.36
CA LEU A 131 11.59 10.44 -19.38
C LEU A 131 11.32 11.91 -19.69
N ALA A 132 11.38 12.29 -20.97
CA ALA A 132 11.08 13.65 -21.39
C ALA A 132 9.61 14.02 -21.13
N ARG A 133 8.69 13.07 -21.33
CA ARG A 133 7.26 13.24 -21.02
C ARG A 133 6.97 13.18 -19.53
N THR A 134 7.66 12.34 -18.77
CA THR A 134 7.40 12.19 -17.33
C THR A 134 8.21 13.17 -16.48
N ARG A 135 8.40 14.40 -16.97
CA ARG A 135 9.12 15.50 -16.31
C ARG A 135 10.52 15.16 -15.77
N ARG A 136 11.30 14.36 -16.49
CA ARG A 136 12.71 14.08 -16.21
C ARG A 136 13.62 14.51 -17.39
N PRO A 137 13.59 15.80 -17.78
CA PRO A 137 14.24 16.26 -19.00
C PRO A 137 15.76 16.16 -18.97
N GLU A 138 16.43 16.33 -17.83
CA GLU A 138 17.90 16.18 -17.76
C GLU A 138 18.32 14.73 -18.04
N ASP A 139 17.57 13.76 -17.52
CA ASP A 139 17.83 12.35 -17.77
C ASP A 139 17.57 12.00 -19.23
N ALA A 140 16.46 12.48 -19.81
CA ALA A 140 16.18 12.31 -21.23
C ALA A 140 17.32 12.83 -22.11
N LEU A 141 17.84 14.03 -21.84
CA LEU A 141 18.96 14.61 -22.58
C LEU A 141 20.25 13.79 -22.49
N ARG A 142 20.57 13.24 -21.30
CA ARG A 142 21.71 12.31 -21.14
C ARG A 142 21.54 11.06 -22.00
N PHE A 143 20.31 10.56 -22.13
CA PHE A 143 20.06 9.40 -22.97
C PHE A 143 20.16 9.70 -24.47
N VAL A 144 19.87 10.92 -24.94
CA VAL A 144 19.96 11.25 -26.38
C VAL A 144 21.28 11.92 -26.81
N SER A 145 22.09 12.46 -25.90
CA SER A 145 23.27 13.29 -26.23
C SER A 145 24.31 12.61 -27.14
N ASP A 146 24.48 11.29 -27.00
CA ASP A 146 25.47 10.52 -27.76
C ASP A 146 24.86 9.76 -28.95
N MET A 147 23.57 9.96 -29.22
CA MET A 147 22.88 9.27 -30.31
C MET A 147 23.07 10.02 -31.64
N PRO A 148 23.15 9.29 -32.78
CA PRO A 148 22.98 9.91 -34.07
C PRO A 148 21.62 10.63 -34.14
N PRO A 149 21.56 11.84 -34.70
CA PRO A 149 20.30 12.58 -34.82
C PRO A 149 19.32 11.77 -35.67
N SER A 150 18.17 11.48 -35.08
CA SER A 150 16.99 10.88 -35.70
C SER A 150 15.78 11.79 -35.48
N ALA A 151 14.68 11.56 -36.18
CA ALA A 151 13.44 12.33 -35.99
C ALA A 151 12.99 12.28 -34.51
N GLU A 152 12.99 11.08 -33.92
CA GLU A 152 12.61 10.89 -32.51
C GLU A 152 13.64 11.50 -31.55
N ALA A 153 14.95 11.33 -31.78
CA ALA A 153 15.97 11.92 -30.90
C ALA A 153 15.91 13.45 -30.88
N LEU A 154 15.67 14.07 -32.05
CA LEU A 154 15.49 15.53 -32.17
C LEU A 154 14.19 16.00 -31.52
N TYR A 155 13.12 15.20 -31.60
CA TYR A 155 11.88 15.50 -30.89
C TYR A 155 12.07 15.45 -29.37
N VAL A 156 12.67 14.38 -28.85
CA VAL A 156 13.01 14.24 -27.42
C VAL A 156 13.92 15.37 -26.95
N GLU A 157 14.97 15.70 -27.70
CA GLU A 157 15.84 16.83 -27.40
C GLU A 157 15.07 18.16 -27.37
N SER A 158 14.19 18.38 -28.35
CA SER A 158 13.40 19.61 -28.47
C SER A 158 12.48 19.81 -27.27
N ILE A 159 11.74 18.78 -26.84
CA ILE A 159 10.80 18.88 -25.71
C ILE A 159 11.53 18.93 -24.37
N ALA A 160 12.60 18.14 -24.19
CA ALA A 160 13.37 18.15 -22.94
C ALA A 160 14.05 19.51 -22.71
N ARG A 161 14.55 20.16 -23.78
CA ARG A 161 15.08 21.53 -23.69
C ARG A 161 13.99 22.56 -23.40
N LEU A 162 12.78 22.42 -23.94
CA LEU A 162 11.64 23.29 -23.58
C LEU A 162 11.33 23.19 -22.10
N ALA A 163 11.24 21.97 -21.57
CA ALA A 163 10.96 21.73 -20.15
C ALA A 163 12.03 22.33 -19.22
N LEU A 164 13.28 22.45 -19.68
CA LEU A 164 14.37 23.11 -18.96
C LEU A 164 14.42 24.64 -19.14
N GLY A 165 13.54 25.22 -19.96
CA GLY A 165 13.58 26.63 -20.33
C GLY A 165 14.70 27.00 -21.31
N ASP A 166 15.37 26.04 -21.94
CA ASP A 166 16.36 26.25 -23.00
C ASP A 166 15.67 26.41 -24.36
N ASP A 167 15.00 27.56 -24.52
CA ASP A 167 14.30 27.95 -25.75
C ASP A 167 15.20 27.93 -26.99
N ALA A 168 16.47 28.35 -26.84
CA ALA A 168 17.40 28.46 -27.95
C ALA A 168 17.83 27.08 -28.46
N GLY A 169 18.12 26.16 -27.53
CA GLY A 169 18.46 24.79 -27.88
C GLY A 169 17.27 24.02 -28.42
N SER A 170 16.08 24.18 -27.84
CA SER A 170 14.86 23.57 -28.39
C SER A 170 14.58 24.02 -29.81
N ARG A 171 14.65 25.34 -30.07
CA ARG A 171 14.51 25.90 -31.41
C ARG A 171 15.54 25.33 -32.38
N SER A 172 16.78 25.14 -31.93
CA SER A 172 17.83 24.53 -32.75
C SER A 172 17.49 23.08 -33.13
N ALA A 173 16.99 22.29 -32.18
CA ALA A 173 16.54 20.92 -32.42
C ALA A 173 15.33 20.86 -33.37
N ALA A 174 14.34 21.75 -33.21
CA ALA A 174 13.19 21.85 -34.10
C ALA A 174 13.59 22.24 -35.55
N LEU A 175 14.50 23.22 -35.70
CA LEU A 175 15.07 23.58 -37.01
C LEU A 175 15.86 22.42 -37.64
N ALA A 176 16.65 21.70 -36.84
CA ALA A 176 17.38 20.53 -37.30
C ALA A 176 16.42 19.41 -37.76
N SER A 177 15.30 19.23 -37.04
CA SER A 177 14.26 18.28 -37.41
C SER A 177 13.62 18.67 -38.75
N LEU A 178 13.14 19.89 -38.93
CA LEU A 178 12.55 20.34 -40.19
C LEU A 178 13.51 20.23 -41.39
N ARG A 179 14.81 20.44 -41.17
CA ARG A 179 15.84 20.34 -42.23
C ARG A 179 16.18 18.90 -42.61
N ARG A 180 16.26 17.99 -41.64
CA ARG A 180 16.67 16.59 -41.85
C ARG A 180 15.50 15.66 -42.10
N TYR A 181 14.40 15.92 -41.42
CA TYR A 181 13.16 15.14 -41.36
C TYR A 181 11.96 16.09 -41.58
N PRO A 182 11.78 16.63 -42.80
CA PRO A 182 10.74 17.64 -43.11
C PRO A 182 9.30 17.14 -42.94
N VAL A 183 9.14 15.86 -42.60
CA VAL A 183 7.88 15.16 -42.37
C VAL A 183 7.56 14.96 -40.88
N ASP A 184 8.43 15.41 -39.97
CA ASP A 184 8.18 15.35 -38.53
C ASP A 184 7.82 16.74 -37.97
N PRO A 185 6.52 17.07 -37.85
CA PRO A 185 6.08 18.36 -37.33
C PRO A 185 6.09 18.46 -35.81
N ARG A 186 6.28 17.35 -35.08
CA ARG A 186 6.09 17.33 -33.62
C ARG A 186 6.98 18.33 -32.87
N PRO A 187 8.28 18.50 -33.19
CA PRO A 187 9.13 19.49 -32.54
C PRO A 187 8.67 20.93 -32.81
N LEU A 188 8.23 21.21 -34.04
CA LEU A 188 7.72 22.53 -34.43
C LEU A 188 6.42 22.84 -33.67
N ILE A 189 5.46 21.91 -33.65
CA ILE A 189 4.17 22.08 -32.98
C ILE A 189 4.38 22.30 -31.47
N ALA A 190 5.21 21.46 -30.82
CA ALA A 190 5.51 21.61 -29.40
C ALA A 190 6.11 22.99 -29.09
N TRP A 191 7.08 23.44 -29.90
CA TRP A 191 7.71 24.75 -29.70
C TRP A 191 6.75 25.93 -29.93
N LEU A 192 5.83 25.83 -30.90
CA LEU A 192 4.84 26.88 -31.19
C LEU A 192 3.76 27.00 -30.10
N ARG A 193 3.40 25.88 -29.47
CA ARG A 193 2.37 25.79 -28.44
C ARG A 193 2.88 26.13 -27.04
N SER A 194 4.16 25.84 -26.74
CA SER A 194 4.71 25.99 -25.38
C SER A 194 4.57 27.41 -24.81
N THR A 195 4.66 28.44 -25.65
CA THR A 195 4.50 29.83 -25.21
C THR A 195 3.97 30.71 -26.34
N LYS A 196 3.07 31.64 -26.03
CA LYS A 196 2.66 32.70 -26.97
C LYS A 196 3.84 33.66 -27.18
N ARG A 197 4.46 33.60 -28.36
CA ARG A 197 5.65 34.40 -28.66
C ARG A 197 5.29 35.62 -29.49
N PRO A 198 5.37 36.86 -28.96
CA PRO A 198 5.47 38.02 -29.84
C PRO A 198 6.82 37.92 -30.57
N PHE A 199 6.85 38.10 -31.89
CA PHE A 199 8.00 37.96 -32.80
C PHE A 199 9.27 38.73 -32.35
N SER A 200 9.95 38.25 -31.31
CA SER A 200 10.91 39.05 -30.54
C SER A 200 12.36 38.74 -30.89
N SER A 201 12.64 37.64 -31.59
CA SER A 201 13.99 37.31 -32.04
C SER A 201 14.06 36.83 -33.50
N ALA A 202 15.22 37.07 -34.14
CA ALA A 202 15.49 36.59 -35.49
C ALA A 202 15.44 35.05 -35.61
N GLY A 203 15.80 34.34 -34.53
CA GLY A 203 15.73 32.87 -34.50
C GLY A 203 14.28 32.38 -34.53
N ASP A 204 13.38 33.02 -33.78
CA ASP A 204 11.96 32.64 -33.75
C ASP A 204 11.31 32.85 -35.13
N ALA A 205 11.65 33.97 -35.78
CA ALA A 205 11.22 34.24 -37.14
C ALA A 205 11.76 33.20 -38.15
N GLU A 206 13.00 32.72 -37.97
CA GLU A 206 13.58 31.67 -38.80
C GLU A 206 12.80 30.35 -38.69
N LEU A 207 12.49 29.90 -37.46
CA LEU A 207 11.74 28.65 -37.24
C LEU A 207 10.29 28.76 -37.77
N VAL A 208 9.60 29.87 -37.49
CA VAL A 208 8.25 30.10 -38.02
C VAL A 208 8.26 30.12 -39.55
N SER A 209 9.21 30.83 -40.17
CA SER A 209 9.34 30.87 -41.62
C SER A 209 9.63 29.49 -42.22
N ALA A 210 10.48 28.69 -41.56
CA ALA A 210 10.72 27.30 -41.95
C ALA A 210 9.45 26.44 -41.83
N GLY A 211 8.64 26.64 -40.78
CA GLY A 211 7.35 25.99 -40.61
C GLY A 211 6.36 26.30 -41.73
N PHE A 212 6.21 27.58 -42.10
CA PHE A 212 5.39 27.98 -43.25
C PHE A 212 5.90 27.41 -44.58
N ALA A 213 7.23 27.38 -44.78
CA ALA A 213 7.81 26.78 -45.97
C ALA A 213 7.56 25.27 -46.07
N ALA A 214 7.52 24.57 -44.92
CA ALA A 214 7.24 23.13 -44.85
C ALA A 214 5.74 22.79 -44.79
N LEU A 215 4.86 23.79 -44.62
CA LEU A 215 3.44 23.60 -44.28
C LEU A 215 2.70 22.64 -45.21
N ALA A 216 2.96 22.72 -46.53
CA ALA A 216 2.31 21.87 -47.51
C ALA A 216 2.58 20.37 -47.29
N ALA A 217 3.74 20.00 -46.75
CA ALA A 217 4.09 18.62 -46.45
C ALA A 217 3.58 18.21 -45.07
N ILE A 218 3.77 19.05 -44.05
CA ILE A 218 3.47 18.67 -42.67
C ILE A 218 1.97 18.62 -42.37
N LYS A 219 1.13 19.44 -43.02
CA LYS A 219 -0.31 19.46 -42.76
C LYS A 219 -1.04 18.17 -43.15
N GLU A 220 -0.47 17.40 -44.08
CA GLU A 220 -1.00 16.09 -44.50
C GLU A 220 -0.68 15.00 -43.46
N ILE A 221 0.39 15.18 -42.70
CA ILE A 221 0.86 14.25 -41.67
C ILE A 221 0.20 14.58 -40.34
N ASP A 222 0.30 15.84 -39.93
CA ASP A 222 -0.32 16.36 -38.72
C ASP A 222 -0.99 17.72 -39.01
N PRO A 223 -2.33 17.72 -39.21
CA PRO A 223 -3.08 18.94 -39.47
C PRO A 223 -3.03 19.97 -38.33
N ASP A 224 -2.63 19.58 -37.12
CA ASP A 224 -2.50 20.51 -36.00
C ASP A 224 -1.47 21.62 -36.26
N ALA A 225 -0.55 21.40 -37.20
CA ALA A 225 0.36 22.43 -37.70
C ALA A 225 -0.38 23.68 -38.21
N LEU A 226 -1.58 23.52 -38.79
CA LEU A 226 -2.41 24.64 -39.26
C LEU A 226 -2.84 25.55 -38.10
N ILE A 227 -3.25 24.95 -36.99
CA ILE A 227 -3.69 25.67 -35.79
C ILE A 227 -2.50 26.26 -35.04
N ALA A 228 -1.39 25.52 -34.94
CA ALA A 228 -0.18 25.99 -34.29
C ALA A 228 0.47 27.19 -35.00
N LEU A 229 0.42 27.24 -36.35
CA LEU A 229 0.99 28.34 -37.15
C LEU A 229 0.03 29.53 -37.34
N ALA A 230 -1.28 29.35 -37.17
CA ALA A 230 -2.26 30.42 -37.43
C ALA A 230 -2.00 31.74 -36.69
N PRO A 231 -1.61 31.75 -35.40
CA PRO A 231 -1.25 32.98 -34.69
C PRO A 231 -0.03 33.72 -35.25
N TYR A 232 0.81 33.01 -36.01
CA TYR A 232 2.08 33.50 -36.54
C TYR A 232 2.03 33.85 -38.04
N ALA A 233 0.85 33.79 -38.65
CA ALA A 233 0.68 34.13 -40.05
C ALA A 233 0.95 35.62 -40.31
N SER A 234 1.34 35.96 -41.55
CA SER A 234 1.72 37.33 -41.92
C SER A 234 0.53 38.30 -41.92
N SER A 235 -0.69 37.78 -41.98
CA SER A 235 -1.93 38.56 -41.97
C SER A 235 -3.10 37.78 -41.38
N VAL A 236 -4.10 38.50 -40.87
CA VAL A 236 -5.36 37.92 -40.36
C VAL A 236 -6.07 37.08 -41.42
N ASN A 237 -5.97 37.43 -42.71
CA ASN A 237 -6.57 36.66 -43.79
C ASN A 237 -5.88 35.30 -43.98
N GLU A 238 -4.57 35.24 -43.79
CA GLU A 238 -3.81 34.00 -43.82
C GLU A 238 -4.14 33.14 -42.58
N SER A 239 -4.22 33.73 -41.38
CA SER A 239 -4.70 33.02 -40.17
C SER A 239 -6.09 32.42 -40.38
N ARG A 240 -7.03 33.18 -40.97
CA ARG A 240 -8.37 32.71 -41.32
C ARG A 240 -8.34 31.53 -42.29
N LEU A 241 -7.44 31.54 -43.27
CA LEU A 241 -7.31 30.47 -44.26
C LEU A 241 -6.89 29.17 -43.57
N LEU A 242 -5.87 29.22 -42.70
CA LEU A 242 -5.36 28.06 -41.96
C LEU A 242 -6.44 27.42 -41.08
N VAL A 243 -7.16 28.24 -40.31
CA VAL A 243 -8.25 27.77 -39.43
C VAL A 243 -9.41 27.21 -40.26
N ARG A 244 -9.74 27.82 -41.40
CA ARG A 244 -10.77 27.30 -42.32
C ARG A 244 -10.38 25.96 -42.91
N GLU A 245 -9.13 25.80 -43.32
CA GLU A 245 -8.62 24.56 -43.89
C GLU A 245 -8.69 23.42 -42.87
N TYR A 246 -8.21 23.65 -41.64
CA TYR A 246 -8.28 22.69 -40.54
C TYR A 246 -9.72 22.23 -40.27
N ARG A 247 -10.67 23.17 -40.29
CA ARG A 247 -12.09 22.87 -40.10
C ARG A 247 -12.73 22.18 -41.32
N ALA A 248 -12.28 22.51 -42.53
CA ALA A 248 -12.81 21.94 -43.78
C ALA A 248 -12.47 20.46 -43.95
N ILE A 249 -11.30 20.02 -43.45
CA ILE A 249 -10.92 18.60 -43.39
C ILE A 249 -11.62 17.82 -42.26
N GLY A 250 -12.57 18.46 -41.56
CA GLY A 250 -13.39 17.82 -40.52
C GLY A 250 -12.74 17.72 -39.15
N ARG A 251 -11.61 18.41 -38.91
CA ARG A 251 -10.95 18.45 -37.59
C ARG A 251 -11.57 19.52 -36.70
N SER A 252 -11.47 19.30 -35.39
CA SER A 252 -11.97 20.22 -34.35
C SER A 252 -11.10 20.10 -33.10
N SER A 253 -10.79 21.24 -32.48
CA SER A 253 -10.10 21.33 -31.19
C SER A 253 -10.51 22.62 -30.48
N ALA A 254 -10.23 22.70 -29.18
CA ALA A 254 -10.55 23.88 -28.37
C ALA A 254 -9.88 25.15 -28.93
N ASP A 255 -8.59 25.05 -29.29
CA ASP A 255 -7.84 26.15 -29.91
C ASP A 255 -8.41 26.57 -31.26
N ALA A 256 -8.83 25.61 -32.10
CA ALA A 256 -9.46 25.91 -33.38
C ALA A 256 -10.79 26.65 -33.21
N THR A 257 -11.57 26.36 -32.17
CA THR A 257 -12.80 27.10 -31.84
C THR A 257 -12.50 28.50 -31.32
N VAL A 258 -11.50 28.67 -30.46
CA VAL A 258 -11.07 29.99 -29.96
C VAL A 258 -10.57 30.87 -31.11
N LEU A 259 -9.64 30.36 -31.94
CA LEU A 259 -9.12 31.09 -33.09
C LEU A 259 -10.21 31.38 -34.14
N ALA A 260 -11.17 30.48 -34.32
CA ALA A 260 -12.30 30.72 -35.21
C ALA A 260 -13.17 31.90 -34.71
N LEU A 261 -13.39 32.03 -33.41
CA LEU A 261 -14.09 33.18 -32.85
C LEU A 261 -13.25 34.45 -32.98
N GLU A 262 -11.98 34.39 -32.56
CA GLU A 262 -11.05 35.53 -32.59
C GLU A 262 -10.92 36.14 -33.98
N TYR A 263 -10.85 35.29 -35.02
CA TYR A 263 -10.76 35.74 -36.41
C TYR A 263 -12.12 35.96 -37.09
N GLY A 264 -13.24 35.84 -36.39
CA GLY A 264 -14.59 36.09 -36.91
C GLY A 264 -15.05 35.09 -37.97
N LEU A 265 -14.65 33.82 -37.84
CA LEU A 265 -15.10 32.70 -38.65
C LEU A 265 -16.39 32.05 -38.10
N VAL A 266 -16.64 32.21 -36.80
CA VAL A 266 -17.87 31.79 -36.11
C VAL A 266 -18.36 32.93 -35.20
N ASP A 267 -19.64 32.91 -34.88
CA ASP A 267 -20.23 33.80 -33.86
C ASP A 267 -20.01 33.23 -32.44
N GLU A 268 -20.33 34.06 -31.43
CA GLU A 268 -20.12 33.74 -30.01
C GLU A 268 -20.96 32.52 -29.57
N ASP A 269 -22.23 32.42 -29.98
CA ASP A 269 -23.12 31.32 -29.62
C ASP A 269 -22.62 29.98 -30.17
N ARG A 270 -22.18 29.97 -31.43
CA ARG A 270 -21.58 28.79 -32.05
C ARG A 270 -20.27 28.41 -31.38
N ALA A 271 -19.42 29.37 -31.01
CA ALA A 271 -18.17 29.09 -30.32
C ALA A 271 -18.41 28.43 -28.94
N VAL A 272 -19.36 28.95 -28.16
CA VAL A 272 -19.79 28.34 -26.89
C VAL A 272 -20.35 26.94 -27.10
N GLY A 273 -21.22 26.76 -28.09
CA GLY A 273 -21.80 25.46 -28.42
C GLY A 273 -20.76 24.42 -28.86
N GLU A 274 -19.75 24.83 -29.64
CA GLU A 274 -18.64 23.96 -30.05
C GLU A 274 -17.76 23.58 -28.86
N MET A 275 -17.35 24.55 -28.04
CA MET A 275 -16.48 24.33 -26.87
C MET A 275 -17.10 23.37 -25.84
N LEU A 276 -18.41 23.48 -25.63
CA LEU A 276 -19.15 22.68 -24.64
C LEU A 276 -19.88 21.48 -25.29
N SER A 277 -19.48 21.08 -26.49
CA SER A 277 -20.13 19.98 -27.22
C SER A 277 -19.69 18.58 -26.79
N GLY A 278 -18.55 18.46 -26.09
CA GLY A 278 -17.92 17.18 -25.77
C GLY A 278 -17.25 16.48 -26.96
N ARG A 279 -17.12 17.13 -28.13
CA ARG A 279 -16.45 16.56 -29.32
C ARG A 279 -14.94 16.47 -29.20
N TYR A 280 -14.36 17.30 -28.34
CA TYR A 280 -12.95 17.34 -28.00
C TYR A 280 -12.82 17.72 -26.53
N ALA A 281 -11.70 17.38 -25.91
CA ALA A 281 -11.39 17.88 -24.57
C ALA A 281 -11.15 19.39 -24.63
N ALA A 282 -11.89 20.14 -23.82
CA ALA A 282 -11.62 21.57 -23.65
C ALA A 282 -10.47 21.75 -22.67
N THR A 283 -9.65 22.79 -22.84
CA THR A 283 -8.65 23.15 -21.85
C THR A 283 -9.12 24.33 -21.01
N GLU A 284 -8.62 24.43 -19.78
CA GLU A 284 -8.84 25.59 -18.90
C GLU A 284 -8.51 26.90 -19.64
N GLU A 285 -7.36 26.95 -20.32
CA GLU A 285 -6.93 28.14 -21.08
C GLU A 285 -7.90 28.47 -22.22
N SER A 286 -8.33 27.49 -23.00
CA SER A 286 -9.25 27.74 -24.12
C SER A 286 -10.61 28.23 -23.60
N ILE A 287 -11.10 27.72 -22.47
CA ILE A 287 -12.35 28.20 -21.83
C ILE A 287 -12.20 29.64 -21.32
N ARG A 288 -11.10 29.94 -20.62
CA ARG A 288 -10.82 31.31 -20.14
C ARG A 288 -10.71 32.28 -21.30
N THR A 289 -10.01 31.89 -22.36
CA THR A 289 -9.84 32.71 -23.57
C THR A 289 -11.19 32.93 -24.27
N LEU A 290 -11.98 31.88 -24.45
CA LEU A 290 -13.33 31.98 -25.01
C LEU A 290 -14.21 32.94 -24.21
N TYR A 291 -14.28 32.76 -22.88
CA TYR A 291 -15.11 33.61 -22.02
C TYR A 291 -14.68 35.07 -22.04
N ALA A 292 -13.36 35.33 -22.11
CA ALA A 292 -12.81 36.67 -22.25
C ALA A 292 -13.16 37.35 -23.60
N LEU A 293 -13.31 36.56 -24.68
CA LEU A 293 -13.72 37.04 -26.00
C LEU A 293 -15.21 37.37 -26.09
N LEU A 294 -16.05 36.89 -25.16
CA LEU A 294 -17.49 37.18 -25.16
C LEU A 294 -17.75 38.67 -24.85
N SER A 295 -18.27 39.37 -25.87
CA SER A 295 -18.40 40.83 -25.87
C SER A 295 -19.61 41.35 -25.09
N SER A 296 -20.68 40.54 -24.94
CA SER A 296 -21.95 40.97 -24.35
C SER A 296 -22.31 40.21 -23.07
N GLY A 297 -23.15 40.82 -22.22
CA GLY A 297 -23.72 40.16 -21.05
C GLY A 297 -24.67 39.01 -21.40
N GLU A 298 -25.33 39.09 -22.56
CA GLU A 298 -26.21 38.03 -23.07
C GLU A 298 -25.41 36.78 -23.43
N SER A 299 -24.29 36.94 -24.13
CA SER A 299 -23.41 35.83 -24.51
C SER A 299 -22.76 35.18 -23.30
N ARG A 300 -22.37 35.97 -22.29
CA ARG A 300 -21.85 35.43 -21.01
C ARG A 300 -22.93 34.67 -20.23
N ALA A 301 -24.18 35.15 -20.25
CA ALA A 301 -25.30 34.42 -19.66
C ALA A 301 -25.61 33.12 -20.44
N PHE A 302 -25.51 33.14 -21.77
CA PHE A 302 -25.62 31.96 -22.62
C PHE A 302 -24.53 30.93 -22.30
N PHE A 303 -23.28 31.35 -22.12
CA PHE A 303 -22.18 30.47 -21.67
C PHE A 303 -22.51 29.78 -20.35
N VAL A 304 -22.93 30.53 -19.32
CA VAL A 304 -23.29 29.96 -18.00
C VAL A 304 -24.43 28.95 -18.13
N LYS A 305 -25.44 29.27 -18.95
CA LYS A 305 -26.57 28.37 -19.22
C LYS A 305 -26.17 27.11 -19.99
N ALA A 306 -25.30 27.23 -20.98
CA ALA A 306 -24.78 26.08 -21.72
C ALA A 306 -23.95 25.19 -20.81
N PHE A 307 -23.08 25.80 -19.99
CA PHE A 307 -22.22 25.09 -19.05
C PHE A 307 -23.02 24.32 -17.99
N SER A 308 -24.15 24.83 -17.51
CA SER A 308 -24.98 24.11 -16.52
C SER A 308 -25.54 22.77 -17.03
N SER A 309 -25.53 22.54 -18.35
CA SER A 309 -25.87 21.25 -18.97
C SER A 309 -24.65 20.45 -19.45
N PHE A 310 -23.45 21.02 -19.37
CA PHE A 310 -22.23 20.40 -19.87
C PHE A 310 -21.89 19.14 -19.08
N SER A 311 -21.53 18.07 -19.79
CA SER A 311 -20.95 16.85 -19.22
C SER A 311 -19.81 16.43 -20.11
N GLY A 312 -18.61 16.33 -19.54
CA GLY A 312 -17.38 16.15 -20.30
C GLY A 312 -16.16 16.54 -19.47
N GLU A 313 -15.00 16.45 -20.10
CA GLU A 313 -13.71 16.68 -19.45
C GLU A 313 -13.16 18.06 -19.79
N ILE A 314 -12.57 18.71 -18.80
CA ILE A 314 -11.75 19.90 -18.96
C ILE A 314 -10.36 19.59 -18.43
N ALA A 315 -9.36 19.77 -19.28
CA ALA A 315 -7.97 19.51 -18.99
C ALA A 315 -7.20 20.80 -18.64
N ARG A 316 -6.19 20.70 -17.81
CA ARG A 316 -5.24 21.76 -17.51
C ARG A 316 -3.85 21.25 -17.83
N ASP A 317 -3.21 21.97 -18.74
CA ASP A 317 -1.86 21.77 -19.26
C ASP A 317 -1.09 23.06 -18.95
N GLU A 318 -0.42 23.07 -17.79
CA GLU A 318 0.21 24.24 -17.18
C GLU A 318 1.52 24.61 -17.88
N ASP A 319 2.30 23.61 -18.32
CA ASP A 319 3.55 23.83 -19.05
C ASP A 319 3.39 23.82 -20.59
N ARG A 320 2.20 23.50 -21.09
CA ARG A 320 1.83 23.53 -22.52
C ARG A 320 2.65 22.57 -23.37
N ASP A 321 3.04 21.44 -22.81
CA ASP A 321 3.72 20.38 -23.53
C ASP A 321 2.76 19.48 -24.33
N GLY A 322 1.44 19.68 -24.16
CA GLY A 322 0.37 18.93 -24.80
C GLY A 322 -0.14 17.74 -23.98
N ILE A 323 0.36 17.54 -22.77
CA ILE A 323 -0.04 16.49 -21.82
C ILE A 323 -0.57 17.18 -20.55
N PRO A 324 -1.86 17.05 -20.23
CA PRO A 324 -2.41 17.76 -19.08
C PRO A 324 -1.92 17.18 -17.75
N GLU A 325 -1.51 18.03 -16.81
CA GLU A 325 -1.18 17.60 -15.44
C GLU A 325 -2.42 17.40 -14.59
N SER A 326 -3.56 18.01 -14.96
CA SER A 326 -4.81 17.71 -14.26
C SER A 326 -6.02 17.73 -15.17
N THR A 327 -6.99 16.90 -14.83
CA THR A 327 -8.25 16.76 -15.56
C THR A 327 -9.41 16.84 -14.60
N THR A 328 -10.46 17.55 -15.00
CA THR A 328 -11.71 17.65 -14.25
C THR A 328 -12.84 17.10 -15.10
N LEU A 329 -13.52 16.07 -14.59
CA LEU A 329 -14.74 15.56 -15.18
C LEU A 329 -15.94 16.33 -14.62
N TYR A 330 -16.76 16.89 -15.51
CA TYR A 330 -18.00 17.56 -15.17
C TYR A 330 -19.22 16.70 -15.50
N ALA A 331 -20.23 16.77 -14.63
CA ALA A 331 -21.55 16.22 -14.85
C ALA A 331 -22.60 17.30 -14.59
N SER A 332 -23.38 17.66 -15.63
CA SER A 332 -24.39 18.74 -15.54
C SER A 332 -23.84 20.04 -14.95
N GLY A 333 -22.69 20.48 -15.48
CA GLY A 333 -22.02 21.73 -15.11
C GLY A 333 -21.35 21.75 -13.74
N GLN A 334 -21.35 20.63 -13.00
CA GLN A 334 -20.70 20.52 -11.70
C GLN A 334 -19.52 19.55 -11.78
N PRO A 335 -18.41 19.82 -11.06
CA PRO A 335 -17.34 18.84 -10.91
C PRO A 335 -17.88 17.53 -10.34
N ALA A 336 -17.47 16.42 -10.94
CA ALA A 336 -17.80 15.06 -10.51
C ALA A 336 -16.54 14.29 -10.09
N ALA A 337 -15.44 14.48 -10.81
CA ALA A 337 -14.12 13.94 -10.48
C ALA A 337 -13.03 14.92 -10.88
N TRP A 338 -11.89 14.85 -10.19
CA TRP A 338 -10.68 15.59 -10.52
C TRP A 338 -9.47 14.70 -10.26
N ALA A 339 -8.51 14.72 -11.16
CA ALA A 339 -7.25 13.99 -11.04
C ALA A 339 -6.08 14.93 -11.33
N LEU A 340 -4.99 14.76 -10.59
CA LEU A 340 -3.73 15.45 -10.75
C LEU A 340 -2.63 14.40 -10.90
N ASP A 341 -2.00 14.40 -12.08
CA ASP A 341 -0.87 13.59 -12.49
C ASP A 341 0.30 14.55 -12.79
N VAL A 342 1.00 14.94 -11.73
CA VAL A 342 2.06 15.95 -11.76
C VAL A 342 3.23 15.48 -12.60
N ASN A 343 3.54 14.18 -12.55
CA ASN A 343 4.67 13.60 -13.26
C ASN A 343 4.29 13.05 -14.65
N GLN A 344 3.01 13.15 -15.04
CA GLN A 344 2.46 12.75 -16.34
C GLN A 344 2.76 11.28 -16.67
N ASP A 345 2.80 10.39 -15.67
CA ASP A 345 3.13 8.98 -15.86
C ASP A 345 1.90 8.08 -16.08
N GLY A 346 0.69 8.65 -16.00
CA GLY A 346 -0.59 7.96 -16.13
C GLY A 346 -1.16 7.43 -14.81
N GLU A 347 -0.49 7.63 -13.68
CA GLU A 347 -0.92 7.26 -12.33
C GLU A 347 -1.06 8.50 -11.44
N PRO A 348 -2.27 9.10 -11.34
CA PRO A 348 -2.46 10.36 -10.64
C PRO A 348 -1.99 10.32 -9.18
N GLU A 349 -1.16 11.28 -8.76
CA GLU A 349 -0.77 11.40 -7.35
C GLU A 349 -1.92 11.86 -6.47
N ILE A 350 -2.91 12.57 -7.02
CA ILE A 350 -4.11 13.00 -6.30
C ILE A 350 -5.36 12.77 -7.15
N GLU A 351 -6.37 12.17 -6.52
CA GLU A 351 -7.71 12.00 -7.09
C GLU A 351 -8.74 12.55 -6.11
N SER A 352 -9.79 13.19 -6.61
CA SER A 352 -10.91 13.70 -5.82
C SER A 352 -12.24 13.38 -6.48
N SER A 353 -13.18 12.87 -5.70
CA SER A 353 -14.58 12.67 -6.10
C SER A 353 -15.47 13.74 -5.49
N PHE A 354 -16.46 14.20 -6.24
CA PHE A 354 -17.38 15.25 -5.84
C PHE A 354 -18.81 14.73 -5.79
N LEU A 355 -19.59 15.26 -4.84
CA LEU A 355 -21.03 15.07 -4.77
C LEU A 355 -21.70 16.43 -4.87
N SER A 356 -22.46 16.64 -5.94
CA SER A 356 -23.13 17.92 -6.24
C SER A 356 -22.15 19.11 -6.25
N GLY A 357 -20.97 18.92 -6.86
CA GLY A 357 -19.92 19.94 -6.94
C GLY A 357 -19.13 20.19 -5.66
N VAL A 358 -19.38 19.42 -4.58
CA VAL A 358 -18.65 19.52 -3.31
C VAL A 358 -17.73 18.32 -3.14
N PRO A 359 -16.43 18.51 -2.78
CA PRO A 359 -15.53 17.38 -2.56
C PRO A 359 -16.06 16.42 -1.49
N ARG A 360 -16.05 15.12 -1.80
CA ARG A 360 -16.54 14.05 -0.92
C ARG A 360 -15.43 13.14 -0.44
N THR A 361 -14.55 12.76 -1.36
CA THR A 361 -13.41 11.90 -1.07
C THR A 361 -12.21 12.43 -1.83
N MET A 362 -11.05 12.44 -1.19
CA MET A 362 -9.77 12.63 -1.85
C MET A 362 -8.88 11.44 -1.54
N LYS A 363 -8.12 10.98 -2.52
CA LYS A 363 -7.04 10.01 -2.38
C LYS A 363 -5.76 10.67 -2.87
N ALA A 364 -4.68 10.49 -2.11
CA ALA A 364 -3.36 10.98 -2.52
C ALA A 364 -2.29 9.94 -2.22
N VAL A 365 -1.30 9.82 -3.09
CA VAL A 365 -0.15 8.92 -2.93
C VAL A 365 1.07 9.74 -2.50
N SER A 366 1.73 9.30 -1.43
CA SER A 366 2.94 9.93 -0.90
C SER A 366 3.95 8.84 -0.55
N GLY A 367 4.90 8.59 -1.46
CA GLY A 367 5.81 7.45 -1.37
C GLY A 367 5.03 6.13 -1.41
N SER A 368 5.28 5.25 -0.44
CA SER A 368 4.55 3.98 -0.31
C SER A 368 3.23 4.08 0.46
N VAL A 369 2.83 5.28 0.89
CA VAL A 369 1.63 5.49 1.69
C VAL A 369 0.54 6.13 0.84
N THR A 370 -0.63 5.50 0.80
CA THR A 370 -1.85 6.11 0.27
C THR A 370 -2.63 6.77 1.41
N VAL A 371 -2.95 8.06 1.26
CA VAL A 371 -3.79 8.82 2.18
C VAL A 371 -5.16 9.03 1.54
N THR A 372 -6.21 8.53 2.19
CA THR A 372 -7.60 8.76 1.78
C THR A 372 -8.32 9.63 2.80
N ILE A 373 -8.97 10.68 2.34
CA ILE A 373 -9.71 11.66 3.13
C ILE A 373 -11.17 11.57 2.71
N ARG A 374 -12.06 11.29 3.66
CA ARG A 374 -13.51 11.43 3.44
C ARG A 374 -13.99 12.66 4.15
N TYR A 375 -14.63 13.55 3.40
CA TYR A 375 -15.15 14.81 3.91
C TYR A 375 -16.56 14.61 4.48
N GLY A 376 -16.79 15.19 5.66
CA GLY A 376 -18.12 15.36 6.23
C GLY A 376 -18.77 16.57 5.58
N SER A 377 -18.75 17.70 6.28
CA SER A 377 -19.04 19.01 5.68
C SER A 377 -17.74 19.59 5.16
N TRP A 378 -17.59 19.76 3.84
CA TRP A 378 -16.43 20.45 3.26
C TRP A 378 -16.21 21.83 3.92
N PRO A 379 -14.98 22.21 4.31
CA PRO A 379 -13.70 21.53 4.04
C PRO A 379 -13.21 20.59 5.16
N TYR A 380 -14.08 20.12 6.05
CA TYR A 380 -13.68 19.35 7.22
C TYR A 380 -13.66 17.85 6.96
N ALA A 381 -12.54 17.21 7.33
CA ALA A 381 -12.40 15.77 7.26
C ALA A 381 -13.26 15.08 8.33
N ASP A 382 -13.97 14.03 7.92
CA ASP A 382 -14.74 13.13 8.80
C ASP A 382 -13.91 11.88 9.11
N THR A 383 -13.23 11.33 8.09
CA THR A 383 -12.25 10.26 8.28
C THR A 383 -10.97 10.51 7.49
N LEU A 384 -9.85 10.10 8.08
CA LEU A 384 -8.53 10.02 7.44
C LEU A 384 -8.05 8.57 7.48
N GLU A 385 -7.59 8.05 6.36
CA GLU A 385 -7.14 6.67 6.20
C GLU A 385 -5.74 6.67 5.60
N TYR A 386 -4.81 5.97 6.25
CA TYR A 386 -3.44 5.77 5.81
C TYR A 386 -3.25 4.29 5.50
N ALA A 387 -2.84 3.95 4.28
CA ALA A 387 -2.63 2.58 3.84
C ALA A 387 -1.21 2.41 3.28
N ASP A 388 -0.53 1.35 3.73
CA ASP A 388 0.77 0.90 3.23
C ASP A 388 0.86 -0.64 3.33
N ASP A 389 2.04 -1.21 3.08
CA ASP A 389 2.30 -2.65 3.12
C ASP A 389 2.01 -3.31 4.49
N SER A 390 2.00 -2.53 5.58
CA SER A 390 1.70 -3.03 6.93
C SER A 390 0.19 -3.12 7.21
N GLY A 391 -0.61 -2.46 6.37
CA GLY A 391 -2.07 -2.42 6.46
C GLY A 391 -2.63 -1.00 6.51
N THR A 392 -3.85 -0.88 7.02
CA THR A 392 -4.65 0.34 7.00
C THR A 392 -4.87 0.90 8.39
N ARG A 393 -4.70 2.22 8.57
CA ARG A 393 -5.05 2.96 9.79
C ARG A 393 -6.07 4.04 9.44
N THR A 394 -7.27 3.91 9.98
CA THR A 394 -8.36 4.86 9.82
C THR A 394 -8.55 5.65 11.11
N TYR A 395 -8.75 6.95 10.99
CA TYR A 395 -8.97 7.89 12.09
C TYR A 395 -10.30 8.59 11.86
N SER A 396 -11.20 8.50 12.85
CA SER A 396 -12.50 9.16 12.83
C SER A 396 -12.43 10.48 13.61
N LEU A 397 -12.88 11.55 12.96
CA LEU A 397 -12.76 12.91 13.44
C LEU A 397 -14.13 13.48 13.83
N GLY A 398 -14.15 14.32 14.85
CA GLY A 398 -15.36 15.04 15.22
C GLY A 398 -15.75 16.08 14.16
N PRO A 399 -17.03 16.51 14.12
CA PRO A 399 -17.47 17.55 13.19
C PRO A 399 -16.66 18.83 13.33
N ALA A 400 -16.23 19.38 12.19
CA ALA A 400 -15.51 20.66 12.10
C ALA A 400 -14.16 20.74 12.89
N VAL A 401 -13.57 19.61 13.27
CA VAL A 401 -12.32 19.58 14.06
C VAL A 401 -11.07 19.80 13.19
N MET A 402 -11.09 19.30 11.95
CA MET A 402 -9.92 19.31 11.08
C MET A 402 -10.28 19.83 9.67
N PRO A 403 -10.03 21.11 9.36
CA PRO A 403 -10.16 21.62 8.00
C PRO A 403 -9.01 21.10 7.13
N VAL A 404 -9.34 20.52 5.97
CA VAL A 404 -8.38 19.96 5.00
C VAL A 404 -8.75 20.39 3.56
N PRO A 405 -8.71 21.70 3.22
CA PRO A 405 -9.00 22.20 1.88
C PRO A 405 -7.85 21.93 0.88
N LEU A 406 -7.62 20.66 0.56
CA LEU A 406 -6.60 20.23 -0.41
C LEU A 406 -7.01 20.42 -1.88
N VAL A 407 -8.25 20.82 -2.10
CA VAL A 407 -8.78 21.27 -3.39
C VAL A 407 -9.19 22.74 -3.25
N SER A 408 -8.90 23.53 -4.28
CA SER A 408 -9.42 24.88 -4.45
C SER A 408 -10.42 24.92 -5.61
N MET A 409 -11.44 25.77 -5.50
CA MET A 409 -12.44 26.00 -6.54
C MET A 409 -12.41 27.47 -6.95
N GLU A 410 -12.01 27.76 -8.20
CA GLU A 410 -11.96 29.13 -8.73
C GLU A 410 -13.13 29.35 -9.69
N SER A 411 -13.83 30.49 -9.57
CA SER A 411 -14.94 30.80 -10.47
C SER A 411 -14.44 31.04 -11.89
N MET A 412 -14.99 30.32 -12.87
CA MET A 412 -14.65 30.54 -14.29
C MET A 412 -15.10 31.92 -14.79
N THR A 413 -16.12 32.49 -14.15
CA THR A 413 -16.78 33.73 -14.59
C THR A 413 -16.48 34.93 -13.70
N GLY A 414 -15.79 34.71 -12.57
CA GLY A 414 -15.59 35.69 -11.50
C GLY A 414 -16.84 35.98 -10.66
N ALA A 415 -18.00 35.38 -10.98
CA ALA A 415 -19.24 35.53 -10.23
C ALA A 415 -19.46 34.36 -9.26
N PRO A 416 -19.99 34.62 -8.05
CA PRO A 416 -20.39 33.57 -7.13
C PRO A 416 -21.58 32.77 -7.69
N GLY A 417 -21.56 31.44 -7.51
CA GLY A 417 -22.60 30.53 -8.01
C GLY A 417 -22.51 30.19 -9.50
N GLY A 418 -21.48 30.66 -10.20
CA GLY A 418 -21.15 30.22 -11.56
C GLY A 418 -20.40 28.89 -11.59
N PRO A 419 -19.99 28.40 -12.76
CA PRO A 419 -19.13 27.22 -12.85
C PRO A 419 -17.75 27.49 -12.27
N TYR A 420 -17.09 26.44 -11.78
CA TYR A 420 -15.79 26.51 -11.12
C TYR A 420 -14.77 25.58 -11.78
N PHE A 421 -13.53 26.04 -11.92
CA PHE A 421 -12.37 25.18 -12.13
C PHE A 421 -11.92 24.57 -10.79
N VAL A 422 -11.29 23.41 -10.86
CA VAL A 422 -10.80 22.67 -9.70
C VAL A 422 -9.28 22.63 -9.74
N PHE A 423 -8.64 22.98 -8.62
CA PHE A 423 -7.18 23.01 -8.48
C PHE A 423 -6.73 22.28 -7.23
N ARG A 424 -5.44 21.94 -7.20
CA ARG A 424 -4.76 21.59 -5.96
C ARG A 424 -4.75 22.80 -5.02
N GLY A 425 -5.09 22.59 -3.76
CA GLY A 425 -4.92 23.59 -2.70
C GLY A 425 -3.49 23.63 -2.16
N ASP A 426 -3.12 24.73 -1.51
CA ASP A 426 -1.73 24.99 -1.06
C ASP A 426 -1.33 24.21 0.21
N LEU A 427 -2.28 23.50 0.84
CA LEU A 427 -1.97 22.78 2.07
C LEU A 427 -1.23 21.46 1.78
N PRO A 428 -0.26 21.08 2.63
CA PRO A 428 0.33 19.76 2.57
C PRO A 428 -0.69 18.69 2.99
N LEU A 429 -0.45 17.44 2.57
CA LEU A 429 -1.22 16.31 3.08
C LEU A 429 -1.16 16.26 4.61
N PRO A 430 -2.27 15.92 5.28
CA PRO A 430 -2.28 15.81 6.74
C PRO A 430 -1.34 14.69 7.20
N THR A 431 -0.63 14.93 8.31
CA THR A 431 0.22 13.91 8.92
C THR A 431 -0.60 12.98 9.82
N GLU A 432 -0.18 11.73 9.93
CA GLU A 432 -0.82 10.74 10.81
C GLU A 432 -0.80 11.20 12.28
N THR A 433 0.29 11.82 12.73
CA THR A 433 0.38 12.42 14.07
C THR A 433 -0.70 13.46 14.32
N ARG A 434 -0.99 14.31 13.32
CA ARG A 434 -2.05 15.32 13.43
C ARG A 434 -3.42 14.66 13.48
N ALA A 435 -3.66 13.65 12.65
CA ALA A 435 -4.90 12.87 12.66
C ALA A 435 -5.16 12.23 14.02
N VAL A 436 -4.17 11.54 14.59
CA VAL A 436 -4.24 10.91 15.92
C VAL A 436 -4.63 11.96 16.99
N SER A 437 -3.97 13.12 16.99
CA SER A 437 -4.19 14.16 18.01
C SER A 437 -5.61 14.73 18.05
N LEU A 438 -6.37 14.59 16.97
CA LEU A 438 -7.71 15.15 16.79
C LEU A 438 -8.82 14.10 16.72
N ALA A 439 -8.46 12.83 16.50
CA ALA A 439 -9.42 11.75 16.37
C ALA A 439 -10.04 11.36 17.71
N TYR A 440 -11.31 11.01 17.68
CA TYR A 440 -12.01 10.39 18.82
C TYR A 440 -11.98 8.86 18.75
N ALA A 441 -11.66 8.31 17.59
CA ALA A 441 -11.47 6.88 17.40
C ALA A 441 -10.47 6.59 16.28
N SER A 442 -9.77 5.46 16.39
CA SER A 442 -8.99 4.90 15.29
C SER A 442 -9.29 3.43 15.10
N ARG A 443 -9.05 2.94 13.89
CA ARG A 443 -9.15 1.53 13.52
C ARG A 443 -7.92 1.13 12.72
N ARG A 444 -7.22 0.10 13.14
CA ARG A 444 -6.06 -0.47 12.47
C ARG A 444 -6.39 -1.86 11.96
N ILE A 445 -6.05 -2.13 10.71
CA ILE A 445 -6.23 -3.42 10.04
C ILE A 445 -4.86 -3.83 9.49
N GLY A 446 -4.35 -4.98 9.92
CA GLY A 446 -3.09 -5.57 9.47
C GLY A 446 -3.13 -7.09 9.72
N PRO A 447 -2.12 -7.69 10.39
CA PRO A 447 -2.20 -9.09 10.84
C PRO A 447 -3.36 -9.38 11.81
N GLY A 448 -3.91 -8.33 12.42
CA GLY A 448 -5.11 -8.35 13.26
C GLY A 448 -5.93 -7.09 13.04
N ILE A 449 -6.98 -6.92 13.85
CA ILE A 449 -7.84 -5.74 13.83
C ILE A 449 -7.81 -5.10 15.21
N GLU A 450 -7.58 -3.79 15.27
CA GLU A 450 -7.60 -3.02 16.50
C GLU A 450 -8.52 -1.81 16.31
N THR A 451 -9.37 -1.52 17.28
CA THR A 451 -10.19 -0.31 17.35
C THR A 451 -9.90 0.39 18.66
N VAL A 452 -9.55 1.66 18.60
CA VAL A 452 -9.15 2.46 19.76
C VAL A 452 -10.11 3.64 19.90
N GLU A 453 -10.68 3.81 21.09
CA GLU A 453 -11.31 5.07 21.49
C GLU A 453 -10.22 6.01 21.98
N LEU A 454 -10.16 7.22 21.40
CA LEU A 454 -9.12 8.20 21.65
C LEU A 454 -9.69 9.40 22.40
N PHE A 455 -8.91 9.93 23.33
CA PHE A 455 -9.16 11.18 24.03
C PHE A 455 -7.90 12.03 23.98
N GLU A 456 -7.95 13.17 23.30
CA GLU A 456 -6.78 14.06 23.08
C GLU A 456 -5.56 13.33 22.49
N GLY A 457 -5.81 12.39 21.57
CA GLY A 457 -4.79 11.56 20.92
C GLY A 457 -4.22 10.44 21.78
N GLN A 458 -4.73 10.24 23.00
CA GLN A 458 -4.34 9.12 23.86
C GLN A 458 -5.40 8.02 23.83
N PRO A 459 -5.01 6.73 23.87
CA PRO A 459 -5.98 5.66 24.02
C PRO A 459 -6.72 5.78 25.35
N ALA A 460 -8.04 5.63 25.30
CA ALA A 460 -8.93 5.52 26.45
C ALA A 460 -9.43 4.07 26.60
N ARG A 461 -9.81 3.46 25.48
CA ARG A 461 -10.22 2.05 25.39
C ARG A 461 -9.72 1.45 24.08
N THR A 462 -9.43 0.17 24.09
CA THR A 462 -9.04 -0.58 22.89
C THR A 462 -9.78 -1.90 22.83
N TRP A 463 -10.23 -2.28 21.65
CA TRP A 463 -10.72 -3.61 21.30
C TRP A 463 -9.82 -4.16 20.22
N TRP A 464 -9.30 -5.37 20.41
CA TRP A 464 -8.39 -5.97 19.44
C TRP A 464 -8.75 -7.42 19.17
N GLN A 465 -8.41 -7.87 17.97
CA GLN A 465 -8.43 -9.26 17.54
C GLN A 465 -7.09 -9.57 16.86
N ASP A 466 -6.39 -10.59 17.32
CA ASP A 466 -5.11 -10.99 16.76
C ASP A 466 -5.24 -12.03 15.62
N ALA A 467 -4.10 -12.42 15.03
CA ALA A 467 -4.05 -13.40 13.94
C ALA A 467 -4.57 -14.80 14.34
N TYR A 468 -4.62 -15.10 15.64
CA TYR A 468 -5.13 -16.35 16.20
C TYR A 468 -6.61 -16.25 16.60
N ARG A 469 -7.27 -15.13 16.25
CA ARG A 469 -8.67 -14.80 16.57
C ARG A 469 -8.96 -14.61 18.06
N ARG A 470 -7.94 -14.46 18.90
CA ARG A 470 -8.14 -14.06 20.30
C ARG A 470 -8.65 -12.63 20.32
N ILE A 471 -9.60 -12.35 21.20
CA ILE A 471 -10.22 -11.04 21.33
C ILE A 471 -9.80 -10.44 22.67
N GLY A 472 -9.43 -9.17 22.67
CA GLY A 472 -9.11 -8.48 23.90
C GLY A 472 -9.74 -7.10 24.00
N TYR A 473 -9.90 -6.67 25.23
CA TYR A 473 -10.40 -5.36 25.60
C TYR A 473 -9.48 -4.75 26.64
N ALA A 474 -9.02 -3.53 26.42
CA ALA A 474 -8.13 -2.83 27.34
C ALA A 474 -8.66 -1.43 27.68
N VAL A 475 -8.50 -1.05 28.94
CA VAL A 475 -8.83 0.28 29.48
C VAL A 475 -7.55 1.02 29.81
N TYR A 476 -7.52 2.31 29.50
CA TYR A 476 -6.36 3.16 29.64
C TYR A 476 -6.63 4.34 30.58
N ARG A 477 -5.56 4.85 31.20
CA ARG A 477 -5.56 6.08 32.00
C ARG A 477 -4.29 6.88 31.70
N GLY A 478 -4.44 8.07 31.12
CA GLY A 478 -3.29 8.90 30.71
C GLY A 478 -2.40 8.20 29.67
N GLY A 479 -3.03 7.52 28.69
CA GLY A 479 -2.34 6.78 27.62
C GLY A 479 -1.69 5.46 28.05
N MET A 480 -1.79 5.08 29.32
CA MET A 480 -1.25 3.83 29.87
C MET A 480 -2.36 2.80 30.09
N PRO A 481 -2.20 1.54 29.63
CA PRO A 481 -3.16 0.49 29.96
C PRO A 481 -3.16 0.28 31.48
N ILE A 482 -4.34 0.10 32.07
CA ILE A 482 -4.50 -0.22 33.49
C ILE A 482 -5.06 -1.63 33.68
N GLU A 483 -5.84 -2.11 32.72
CA GLU A 483 -6.53 -3.38 32.73
C GLU A 483 -6.73 -3.87 31.30
N GLU A 484 -6.51 -5.15 31.07
CA GLU A 484 -6.78 -5.84 29.81
C GLU A 484 -7.47 -7.18 30.11
N THR A 485 -8.56 -7.47 29.43
CA THR A 485 -9.24 -8.77 29.47
C THR A 485 -9.10 -9.47 28.12
N VAL A 486 -8.93 -10.79 28.12
CA VAL A 486 -8.73 -11.60 26.90
C VAL A 486 -9.70 -12.78 26.90
N ASP A 487 -10.42 -12.89 25.79
CA ASP A 487 -11.20 -14.04 25.34
C ASP A 487 -10.28 -14.88 24.46
N ALA A 488 -9.81 -16.00 24.99
CA ALA A 488 -8.74 -16.78 24.39
C ALA A 488 -9.27 -17.79 23.35
N ASP A 489 -10.52 -18.23 23.44
CA ASP A 489 -11.13 -19.22 22.55
C ASP A 489 -12.20 -18.63 21.60
N GLY A 490 -12.56 -17.36 21.81
CA GLY A 490 -13.48 -16.59 20.98
C GLY A 490 -14.96 -16.88 21.26
N ASP A 491 -15.30 -17.43 22.43
CA ASP A 491 -16.68 -17.78 22.79
C ASP A 491 -17.51 -16.59 23.33
N GLY A 492 -16.86 -15.43 23.53
CA GLY A 492 -17.47 -14.20 24.03
C GLY A 492 -17.37 -14.00 25.54
N ARG A 493 -16.80 -14.96 26.28
CA ARG A 493 -16.39 -14.82 27.69
C ARG A 493 -14.91 -14.41 27.74
N TYR A 494 -14.54 -13.66 28.77
CA TYR A 494 -13.14 -13.27 28.97
C TYR A 494 -12.55 -14.13 30.09
N GLU A 495 -11.78 -15.16 29.74
CA GLU A 495 -11.16 -16.06 30.73
C GLU A 495 -10.02 -15.38 31.48
N SER A 496 -9.33 -14.44 30.83
CA SER A 496 -8.06 -13.92 31.34
C SER A 496 -8.09 -12.43 31.57
N ARG A 497 -7.39 -11.98 32.61
CA ARG A 497 -7.23 -10.57 32.96
C ARG A 497 -5.78 -10.23 33.27
N ARG A 498 -5.32 -9.07 32.80
CA ARG A 498 -4.02 -8.47 33.09
C ARG A 498 -4.21 -7.11 33.73
N ILE A 499 -3.54 -6.89 34.85
CA ILE A 499 -3.42 -5.55 35.44
C ILE A 499 -2.03 -5.01 35.18
N TRP A 500 -2.01 -3.79 34.69
CA TRP A 500 -0.81 -3.09 34.29
C TRP A 500 -0.42 -2.05 35.35
N ARG A 501 0.89 -1.88 35.57
CA ARG A 501 1.43 -0.83 36.43
C ARG A 501 2.56 -0.11 35.71
N ARG A 502 2.89 1.07 36.23
CA ARG A 502 4.06 1.83 35.80
C ARG A 502 5.31 1.22 36.40
N GLY A 503 6.23 0.77 35.55
CA GLY A 503 7.59 0.41 35.94
C GLY A 503 8.38 1.62 36.45
N GLU A 504 9.55 1.38 37.05
CA GLU A 504 10.43 2.44 37.55
C GLU A 504 10.91 3.39 36.44
N ASP A 505 10.98 2.90 35.22
CA ASP A 505 11.30 3.62 33.98
C ASP A 505 10.12 4.39 33.37
N GLY A 506 8.93 4.29 33.98
CA GLY A 506 7.72 4.90 33.46
C GLY A 506 6.99 4.09 32.40
N ILE A 507 7.52 2.92 31.99
CA ILE A 507 6.97 2.06 30.95
C ILE A 507 5.87 1.16 31.56
N PRO A 508 4.73 0.94 30.87
CA PRO A 508 3.74 -0.03 31.32
C PRO A 508 4.31 -1.45 31.35
N ALA A 509 4.22 -2.09 32.50
CA ALA A 509 4.57 -3.49 32.70
C ALA A 509 3.38 -4.25 33.31
N PRO A 510 3.10 -5.49 32.88
CA PRO A 510 2.08 -6.30 33.50
C PRO A 510 2.53 -6.60 34.94
N ALA A 511 1.70 -6.24 35.90
CA ALA A 511 1.97 -6.48 37.33
C ALA A 511 1.26 -7.73 37.84
N TYR A 512 0.14 -8.08 37.21
CA TYR A 512 -0.74 -9.15 37.66
C TYR A 512 -1.43 -9.82 36.48
N TYR A 513 -1.64 -11.13 36.59
CA TYR A 513 -2.37 -11.96 35.63
C TYR A 513 -3.33 -12.87 36.39
N GLU A 514 -4.57 -12.99 35.94
CA GLU A 514 -5.60 -13.87 36.50
C GLU A 514 -6.27 -14.67 35.38
N THR A 515 -6.70 -15.89 35.66
CA THR A 515 -7.47 -16.72 34.72
C THR A 515 -8.60 -17.46 35.42
N ASP A 516 -9.81 -17.28 34.89
CA ASP A 516 -11.08 -17.92 35.22
C ASP A 516 -11.45 -18.83 34.03
N LEU A 517 -11.03 -20.09 34.10
CA LEU A 517 -11.15 -21.06 33.01
C LEU A 517 -12.58 -21.59 32.86
N ASP A 518 -13.38 -21.64 33.93
CA ASP A 518 -14.70 -22.29 33.90
C ASP A 518 -15.90 -21.32 34.01
N GLY A 519 -15.64 -20.05 34.36
CA GLY A 519 -16.57 -18.94 34.27
C GLY A 519 -17.43 -18.75 35.49
N ASP A 520 -17.02 -19.30 36.63
CA ASP A 520 -17.77 -19.23 37.88
C ASP A 520 -17.52 -17.93 38.68
N GLY A 521 -16.54 -17.12 38.25
CA GLY A 521 -16.15 -15.85 38.86
C GLY A 521 -15.06 -15.97 39.91
N PHE A 522 -14.55 -17.17 40.18
CA PHE A 522 -13.29 -17.41 40.86
C PHE A 522 -12.17 -17.57 39.84
N PHE A 523 -10.92 -17.53 40.31
CA PHE A 523 -9.75 -17.57 39.42
C PHE A 523 -8.90 -18.77 39.80
N GLU A 524 -8.85 -19.79 38.93
CA GLU A 524 -8.04 -21.00 39.14
C GLU A 524 -6.55 -20.66 39.12
N TYR A 525 -6.16 -19.58 38.46
CA TYR A 525 -4.77 -19.14 38.39
C TYR A 525 -4.64 -17.64 38.64
N ARG A 526 -3.70 -17.28 39.51
CA ARG A 526 -3.27 -15.90 39.71
C ARG A 526 -1.75 -15.80 39.74
N GLU A 527 -1.21 -14.76 39.15
CA GLU A 527 0.23 -14.52 39.09
C GLU A 527 0.57 -13.04 39.31
N GLY A 528 1.37 -12.76 40.33
CA GLY A 528 2.04 -11.47 40.53
C GLY A 528 3.42 -11.47 39.89
N LEU A 529 3.63 -10.56 38.96
CA LEU A 529 4.88 -10.43 38.18
C LEU A 529 5.90 -9.47 38.81
N GLY A 530 5.54 -8.83 39.93
CA GLY A 530 6.46 -8.03 40.73
C GLY A 530 7.48 -8.87 41.47
N VAL A 531 8.34 -8.24 42.27
CA VAL A 531 9.24 -8.93 43.20
C VAL A 531 8.71 -8.72 44.64
N PRO A 532 8.43 -9.78 45.41
CA PRO A 532 8.54 -11.20 45.03
C PRO A 532 7.52 -11.60 43.96
N ARG A 533 7.91 -12.49 43.04
CA ARG A 533 7.01 -13.05 42.03
C ARG A 533 6.14 -14.08 42.71
N SER A 534 4.83 -13.97 42.58
CA SER A 534 3.90 -14.92 43.18
C SER A 534 3.10 -15.64 42.10
N GLN A 535 2.83 -16.92 42.31
CA GLN A 535 1.89 -17.70 41.52
C GLN A 535 0.99 -18.45 42.48
N SER A 536 -0.30 -18.58 42.17
CA SER A 536 -1.22 -19.37 42.97
C SER A 536 -2.22 -20.10 42.11
N TRP A 537 -2.61 -21.27 42.58
CA TRP A 537 -3.59 -22.15 41.96
C TRP A 537 -4.68 -22.47 42.96
N ASP A 538 -5.92 -22.36 42.52
CA ASP A 538 -7.13 -22.80 43.21
C ASP A 538 -7.66 -24.00 42.42
N TYR A 539 -7.54 -25.20 42.98
CA TYR A 539 -7.88 -26.45 42.31
C TYR A 539 -9.28 -26.95 42.67
N ASP A 540 -9.83 -26.51 43.80
CA ASP A 540 -11.16 -26.91 44.25
C ASP A 540 -12.27 -25.87 43.96
N GLY A 541 -11.89 -24.68 43.48
CA GLY A 541 -12.79 -23.64 43.00
C GLY A 541 -13.48 -22.88 44.14
N ASP A 542 -12.87 -22.84 45.34
CA ASP A 542 -13.47 -22.17 46.50
C ASP A 542 -13.12 -20.66 46.60
N GLY A 543 -12.28 -20.17 45.68
CA GLY A 543 -11.77 -18.81 45.59
C GLY A 543 -10.42 -18.59 46.30
N SER A 544 -9.97 -19.57 47.09
CA SER A 544 -8.74 -19.57 47.87
C SER A 544 -7.64 -20.38 47.19
N ALA A 545 -6.39 -19.96 47.36
CA ALA A 545 -5.26 -20.69 46.78
C ALA A 545 -4.99 -22.01 47.53
N ASP A 546 -5.17 -23.14 46.85
CA ASP A 546 -4.69 -24.46 47.27
C ASP A 546 -3.17 -24.54 47.22
N MET A 547 -2.57 -23.94 46.20
CA MET A 547 -1.12 -23.89 46.05
C MET A 547 -0.68 -22.46 45.78
N SER A 548 0.40 -22.04 46.41
CA SER A 548 1.08 -20.80 46.06
C SER A 548 2.59 -20.96 46.06
N LEU A 549 3.23 -20.18 45.21
CA LEU A 549 4.67 -20.11 45.01
C LEU A 549 5.07 -18.64 45.11
N GLU A 550 6.03 -18.31 45.97
CA GLU A 550 6.61 -16.97 46.10
C GLU A 550 8.12 -17.04 45.83
N THR A 551 8.58 -16.40 44.77
CA THR A 551 10.00 -16.27 44.42
C THR A 551 10.53 -14.90 44.84
N ARG A 552 11.51 -14.89 45.74
CA ARG A 552 12.13 -13.68 46.30
C ARG A 552 13.35 -13.23 45.49
N ALA A 553 13.77 -11.99 45.72
CA ALA A 553 14.91 -11.38 45.05
C ALA A 553 16.23 -12.14 45.27
N ASP A 554 16.37 -12.85 46.40
CA ASP A 554 17.56 -13.63 46.76
C ASP A 554 17.56 -15.04 46.14
N GLY A 555 16.59 -15.36 45.27
CA GLY A 555 16.42 -16.67 44.63
C GLY A 555 15.77 -17.72 45.53
N THR A 556 15.31 -17.34 46.74
CA THR A 556 14.53 -18.23 47.60
C THR A 556 13.12 -18.38 47.03
N VAL A 557 12.62 -19.62 46.97
CA VAL A 557 11.25 -19.93 46.55
C VAL A 557 10.50 -20.56 47.71
N LEU A 558 9.40 -19.95 48.14
CA LEU A 558 8.49 -20.52 49.12
C LEU A 558 7.31 -21.16 48.39
N TYR A 559 7.15 -22.47 48.57
CA TYR A 559 5.93 -23.18 48.18
C TYR A 559 5.03 -23.30 49.40
N ARG A 560 3.75 -23.03 49.23
CA ARG A 560 2.71 -23.29 50.21
C ARG A 560 1.62 -24.12 49.54
N TYR A 561 1.21 -25.21 50.19
CA TYR A 561 0.16 -26.10 49.72
C TYR A 561 -0.84 -26.37 50.85
N THR A 562 -2.12 -26.19 50.58
CA THR A 562 -3.23 -26.55 51.45
C THR A 562 -3.82 -27.83 50.92
N SER A 563 -3.83 -28.88 51.75
CA SER A 563 -4.48 -30.14 51.39
C SER A 563 -6.01 -30.01 51.47
N PRO A 564 -6.78 -30.89 50.80
CA PRO A 564 -8.25 -30.93 50.91
C PRO A 564 -8.80 -31.15 52.33
N ARG A 565 -7.94 -31.51 53.30
CA ARG A 565 -8.29 -31.67 54.72
C ARG A 565 -7.90 -30.47 55.58
N GLY A 566 -7.44 -29.37 54.97
CA GLY A 566 -7.03 -28.14 55.65
C GLY A 566 -5.61 -28.13 56.22
N ARG A 567 -4.82 -29.19 56.03
CA ARG A 567 -3.39 -29.25 56.42
C ARG A 567 -2.58 -28.33 55.51
N VAL A 568 -1.78 -27.43 56.07
CA VAL A 568 -0.94 -26.48 55.34
C VAL A 568 0.51 -26.95 55.39
N ILE A 569 1.12 -27.14 54.22
CA ILE A 569 2.52 -27.51 54.05
C ILE A 569 3.25 -26.35 53.40
N GLU A 570 4.35 -25.91 54.00
CA GLU A 570 5.24 -24.89 53.44
C GLU A 570 6.63 -25.47 53.23
N ALA A 571 7.22 -25.23 52.06
CA ALA A 571 8.57 -25.67 51.76
C ALA A 571 9.41 -24.50 51.22
N VAL A 572 10.55 -24.26 51.86
CA VAL A 572 11.51 -23.22 51.47
C VAL A 572 12.59 -23.86 50.61
N TYR A 573 12.72 -23.37 49.38
CA TYR A 573 13.71 -23.79 48.42
C TYR A 573 14.73 -22.70 48.20
N ARG A 574 16.00 -23.08 48.14
CA ARG A 574 17.09 -22.18 47.76
C ARG A 574 18.17 -23.00 47.06
N ASN A 575 18.74 -22.46 45.97
CA ASN A 575 19.80 -23.12 45.20
C ASN A 575 19.45 -24.57 44.76
N GLY A 576 18.18 -24.82 44.40
CA GLY A 576 17.71 -26.13 43.95
C GLY A 576 17.53 -27.18 45.06
N ARG A 577 17.59 -26.81 46.35
CA ARG A 577 17.41 -27.73 47.48
C ARG A 577 16.31 -27.24 48.43
N ILE A 578 15.65 -28.18 49.11
CA ILE A 578 14.74 -27.89 50.22
C ILE A 578 15.61 -27.54 51.43
N GLU A 579 15.51 -26.31 51.92
CA GLU A 579 16.20 -25.85 53.14
C GLU A 579 15.32 -26.02 54.39
N GLY A 580 13.99 -26.01 54.22
CA GLY A 580 13.06 -26.19 55.32
C GLY A 580 11.69 -26.63 54.86
N VAL A 581 11.02 -27.43 55.68
CA VAL A 581 9.62 -27.81 55.51
C VAL A 581 8.89 -27.50 56.82
N MET A 582 7.72 -26.90 56.71
CA MET A 582 6.80 -26.68 57.81
C MET A 582 5.45 -27.32 57.49
N GLU A 583 4.79 -27.79 58.52
CA GLU A 583 3.48 -28.41 58.43
C GLU A 583 2.62 -27.89 59.58
N ASP A 584 1.51 -27.23 59.24
CA ASP A 584 0.64 -26.50 60.17
C ASP A 584 1.42 -25.57 61.11
N GLY A 585 2.43 -24.89 60.56
CA GLY A 585 3.33 -23.98 61.27
C GLY A 585 4.42 -24.65 62.13
N LYS A 586 4.50 -25.98 62.14
CA LYS A 586 5.54 -26.73 62.87
C LYS A 586 6.65 -27.17 61.92
N THR A 587 7.90 -26.97 62.33
CA THR A 587 9.06 -27.40 61.55
C THR A 587 9.11 -28.93 61.45
N VAL A 588 9.18 -29.42 60.21
CA VAL A 588 9.38 -30.83 59.90
C VAL A 588 10.88 -31.06 59.67
N PRO A 589 11.52 -31.98 60.43
CA PRO A 589 12.96 -32.17 60.33
C PRO A 589 13.35 -32.74 58.96
N LEU A 590 14.40 -32.19 58.36
CA LEU A 590 15.06 -32.75 57.19
C LEU A 590 16.22 -33.64 57.66
N VAL A 591 16.05 -34.96 57.57
CA VAL A 591 16.98 -35.95 58.13
C VAL A 591 17.75 -36.65 57.01
N PRO A 592 19.04 -36.35 56.78
CA PRO A 592 19.81 -37.01 55.73
C PRO A 592 20.02 -38.50 56.02
N ASP A 593 20.09 -39.29 54.95
CA ASP A 593 20.53 -40.68 55.01
C ASP A 593 22.03 -40.83 55.18
N SER A 594 22.45 -41.96 55.74
CA SER A 594 23.85 -42.25 56.04
C SER A 594 24.74 -42.22 54.78
N GLY A 595 24.18 -42.54 53.60
CA GLY A 595 24.87 -42.45 52.32
C GLY A 595 24.84 -41.07 51.66
N GLY A 596 24.14 -40.07 52.24
CA GLY A 596 24.11 -38.69 51.75
C GLY A 596 23.33 -38.45 50.44
N LEU A 597 22.72 -39.48 49.86
CA LEU A 597 21.98 -39.40 48.58
C LEU A 597 20.49 -39.08 48.74
N VAL A 598 19.92 -39.36 49.93
CA VAL A 598 18.50 -39.17 50.23
C VAL A 598 18.34 -38.30 51.48
N VAL A 599 17.38 -37.38 51.46
CA VAL A 599 16.98 -36.60 52.64
C VAL A 599 15.53 -36.94 53.00
N TRP A 600 15.30 -37.42 54.22
CA TRP A 600 13.96 -37.69 54.73
C TRP A 600 13.28 -36.40 55.17
N ILE A 601 12.05 -36.17 54.72
CA ILE A 601 11.17 -35.12 55.20
C ILE A 601 10.33 -35.71 56.35
N GLY A 602 10.67 -35.33 57.58
CA GLY A 602 9.98 -35.77 58.78
C GLY A 602 10.58 -37.04 59.38
N LYS A 603 9.76 -38.10 59.49
CA LYS A 603 10.19 -39.36 60.10
C LYS A 603 11.10 -40.12 59.15
N LYS A 604 12.22 -40.64 59.68
CA LYS A 604 13.12 -41.58 59.02
C LYS A 604 12.94 -42.99 59.61
N PRO A 605 12.16 -43.87 58.97
CA PRO A 605 11.90 -45.22 59.48
C PRO A 605 13.04 -46.21 59.18
N PHE A 606 13.85 -45.96 58.15
CA PHE A 606 15.00 -46.78 57.76
C PHE A 606 15.98 -45.94 56.92
N ASP A 607 17.11 -46.53 56.54
CA ASP A 607 18.15 -45.90 55.71
C ASP A 607 18.23 -46.57 54.32
N PHE A 608 18.32 -45.77 53.25
CA PHE A 608 18.60 -46.26 51.90
C PHE A 608 20.10 -46.55 51.69
N GLY A 609 20.98 -46.02 52.55
CA GLY A 609 22.43 -46.15 52.44
C GLY A 609 22.96 -45.47 51.18
N ALA A 610 23.90 -46.14 50.50
CA ALA A 610 24.47 -45.66 49.23
C ALA A 610 23.59 -45.99 48.00
N VAL A 611 22.40 -46.57 48.19
CA VAL A 611 21.49 -46.93 47.10
C VAL A 611 20.51 -45.79 46.87
N MET A 612 20.47 -45.23 45.66
CA MET A 612 19.48 -44.24 45.28
C MET A 612 18.14 -44.95 44.99
N PRO A 613 17.08 -44.69 45.77
CA PRO A 613 15.78 -45.28 45.50
C PRO A 613 15.18 -44.68 44.22
N PRO A 614 14.41 -45.46 43.45
CA PRO A 614 13.67 -44.94 42.31
C PRO A 614 12.59 -43.95 42.78
N GLU A 615 12.31 -42.95 41.94
CA GLU A 615 11.21 -42.02 42.19
C GLU A 615 9.84 -42.73 42.15
N GLY A 616 8.89 -42.19 42.89
CA GLY A 616 7.55 -42.72 43.04
C GLY A 616 7.31 -43.32 44.43
N ARG A 617 6.32 -44.20 44.51
CA ARG A 617 5.90 -44.81 45.79
C ARG A 617 6.64 -46.12 46.02
N GLY A 618 7.09 -46.33 47.25
CA GLY A 618 7.71 -47.56 47.71
C GLY A 618 7.14 -48.02 49.04
N SER A 619 7.44 -49.27 49.39
CA SER A 619 7.21 -49.79 50.73
C SER A 619 8.43 -50.56 51.20
N ARG A 620 8.84 -50.33 52.44
CA ARG A 620 9.97 -51.04 53.05
C ARG A 620 9.79 -51.05 54.56
N ASN A 621 10.01 -52.21 55.18
CA ASN A 621 9.88 -52.41 56.63
C ASN A 621 8.52 -51.95 57.19
N GLY A 622 7.44 -52.14 56.44
CA GLY A 622 6.09 -51.74 56.85
C GLY A 622 5.78 -50.25 56.71
N ALA A 623 6.75 -49.41 56.34
CA ALA A 623 6.52 -48.01 56.02
C ALA A 623 6.27 -47.83 54.51
N LEU A 624 5.15 -47.18 54.17
CA LEU A 624 4.92 -46.63 52.84
C LEU A 624 5.63 -45.29 52.73
N TYR A 625 6.29 -45.04 51.62
CA TYR A 625 7.01 -43.79 51.40
C TYR A 625 6.92 -43.35 49.94
N ALA A 626 7.09 -42.06 49.70
CA ALA A 626 7.29 -41.49 48.38
C ALA A 626 8.73 -40.97 48.27
N VAL A 627 9.36 -41.20 47.13
CA VAL A 627 10.64 -40.60 46.75
C VAL A 627 10.41 -39.70 45.55
N PHE A 628 10.98 -38.52 45.59
CA PHE A 628 11.03 -37.60 44.46
C PHE A 628 12.37 -36.88 44.47
N SER A 629 12.89 -36.50 43.30
CA SER A 629 14.16 -35.77 43.23
C SER A 629 13.96 -34.34 42.76
N ILE A 630 14.71 -33.43 43.35
CA ILE A 630 14.71 -32.00 42.98
C ILE A 630 16.17 -31.59 42.80
N SER A 631 16.50 -31.10 41.60
CA SER A 631 17.86 -30.71 41.20
C SER A 631 18.96 -31.72 41.57
N GLY A 632 18.66 -33.02 41.42
CA GLY A 632 19.62 -34.12 41.67
C GLY A 632 19.76 -34.55 43.13
N VAL A 633 18.96 -34.01 44.06
CA VAL A 633 18.84 -34.51 45.44
C VAL A 633 17.53 -35.27 45.58
N SER A 634 17.58 -36.51 46.07
CA SER A 634 16.38 -37.30 46.33
C SER A 634 15.83 -37.01 47.74
N TYR A 635 14.54 -36.76 47.82
CA TYR A 635 13.81 -36.57 49.07
C TYR A 635 12.87 -37.75 49.27
N ALA A 636 12.76 -38.22 50.51
CA ALA A 636 11.84 -39.29 50.89
C ALA A 636 10.88 -38.81 51.97
N GLN A 637 9.59 -39.10 51.83
CA GLN A 637 8.59 -38.80 52.85
C GLN A 637 7.75 -40.05 53.13
N VAL A 638 7.51 -40.35 54.41
CA VAL A 638 6.58 -41.41 54.80
C VAL A 638 5.17 -41.00 54.39
N LEU A 639 4.46 -41.87 53.69
CA LEU A 639 3.04 -41.72 53.38
C LEU A 639 2.27 -42.39 54.51
N ASP A 640 1.47 -41.61 55.24
CA ASP A 640 0.57 -42.14 56.28
C ASP A 640 -0.46 -43.11 55.70
#